data_AF-A0A836HSU3-F1
#
_entry.id   AF-A0A836HSU3-F1
#
_cell.length_a   1.000
_cell.length_b   1.000
_cell.length_c   1.000
_cell.angle_alpha   90.00
_cell.angle_beta   90.00
_cell.angle_gamma   90.00
#
_symmetry.space_group_name_H-M   'P 1'
#
loop_
_entity.id
_entity.type
_entity.pdbx_description
1 polymer ?
#
loop_
_entity_poly.entity_id
_entity_poly.type
_entity_poly.pdbx_seq_one_letter_code
_entity_poly.pdbx_strand_id
1 'polypeptide(L)'
;MRLVRNFPSRLGGSRSHLRASEALCCGQRCIHRHHSPDRSYSEEIQDRQNAFQWSAHHLFRPHQHFTYDPTSWSRALERKSKKTRTLSLVERIKLSQDHMAESAGNVTALEKGKEGHTWEAYEPAALALEMDVPDRSFASADASTSLHAAAVSVNPSPLSKGVSAVSLQELVEEVQRLQSLLHCPRYSGNASLRRRARQEADLRATLLHLYQRLRDARLDETVTPDAAAYSWFLLTRNLEPLLEVVTSTRQQEGRNASSEGGDEIVAIRDVSIALSTTVLRPMVDGGRLFNAATSGELSLEALIELLSIATTPFVRRCAESFPEDGVVASKTLLHYAECISTAARQRAHEVAADCDGAAHAALQEWLDPTHLAAWAISLKRLQVPEAPFFSAVAGLELQVEHAAEYVTQLLEAVTGVTPRGHVTASLSRLRPGPQGSTSLAQRGNAPKPVGLDATAAPHGVQTPPTESGDTGNILVAATATLHLAHRAAGIGMPREESVRRIVDVCLRMLAHTPNYDICPDEAVAWACEVLDGGYLTQTSGLYHPARSGSQATGESGTAGLRFLLLLSRLSYDSVAQRAALGRLVVCLCRWPEPVHTTGKEASEWRRLRGVVMRGALHVLQVPDLEAGAAPRGSEEAASYLEALAFGEYGGVIPMALWRDAALSLFPRLRCHVEDSAAAAFPPLLREHSSAIRCRPEDAQALCFLCSRYVAREKTGASTPTNLYSIFTVRCVAACLAVLLNDPALPEALLRSADAWDGLSSSLPEPVQVVATCMQEVVRRQVAPSKVLSF
;
A
#
# COMPACT_ATOMS: atom_id res chain seq x y z
N MET A 1 7.15 -46.97 29.30
CA MET A 1 6.04 -47.82 29.78
C MET A 1 5.45 -48.58 28.61
N ARG A 2 5.48 -49.91 28.67
CA ARG A 2 4.92 -50.83 27.66
C ARG A 2 3.39 -50.83 27.76
N LEU A 3 2.70 -50.88 26.63
CA LEU A 3 1.33 -51.39 26.58
C LEU A 3 1.18 -52.32 25.37
N VAL A 4 1.22 -53.61 25.72
CA VAL A 4 0.89 -54.77 24.91
C VAL A 4 -0.62 -54.80 24.73
N ARG A 5 -1.11 -54.91 23.48
CA ARG A 5 -2.51 -55.30 23.21
C ARG A 5 -2.54 -56.78 22.85
N ASN A 6 -3.08 -57.57 23.78
CA ASN A 6 -3.40 -58.97 23.62
C ASN A 6 -4.62 -59.13 22.71
N PHE A 7 -4.55 -60.08 21.76
CA PHE A 7 -5.71 -60.67 21.10
C PHE A 7 -6.16 -61.92 21.86
N PRO A 8 -7.46 -62.21 21.99
CA PRO A 8 -7.94 -63.44 22.60
C PRO A 8 -8.04 -64.59 21.58
N SER A 9 -7.70 -65.77 22.07
CA SER A 9 -7.85 -67.09 21.43
C SER A 9 -9.10 -67.83 21.93
N ARG A 10 -9.84 -68.51 21.03
CA ARG A 10 -10.58 -69.79 21.22
C ARG A 10 -11.18 -70.18 19.84
N LEU A 11 -10.67 -71.20 19.15
CA LEU A 11 -10.89 -72.66 19.28
C LEU A 11 -12.34 -73.12 19.06
N GLY A 12 -12.55 -73.79 17.93
CA GLY A 12 -13.70 -74.65 17.61
C GLY A 12 -13.43 -75.35 16.28
N GLY A 13 -12.91 -76.58 16.33
CA GLY A 13 -12.51 -77.34 15.15
C GLY A 13 -13.60 -78.26 14.61
N SER A 14 -13.46 -78.66 13.34
CA SER A 14 -13.79 -80.01 12.89
C SER A 14 -12.85 -80.41 11.77
N ARG A 15 -12.29 -81.62 11.91
CA ARG A 15 -11.32 -82.26 11.04
C ARG A 15 -12.03 -82.91 9.86
N SER A 16 -11.46 -82.78 8.67
CA SER A 16 -11.37 -83.90 7.73
C SER A 16 -10.02 -83.83 7.01
N HIS A 17 -9.29 -84.94 7.10
CA HIS A 17 -7.99 -85.15 6.47
C HIS A 17 -8.18 -85.43 4.98
N LEU A 18 -7.32 -84.86 4.13
CA LEU A 18 -6.64 -85.58 3.05
C LEU A 18 -5.46 -84.76 2.53
N ARG A 19 -4.37 -85.47 2.19
CA ARG A 19 -3.00 -84.98 2.02
C ARG A 19 -2.74 -84.40 0.62
N ALA A 20 -1.69 -83.56 0.63
CA ALA A 20 -0.63 -83.41 -0.36
C ALA A 20 -0.79 -82.35 -1.46
N SER A 21 0.26 -81.52 -1.51
CA SER A 21 0.68 -80.61 -2.57
C SER A 21 -0.13 -79.33 -2.71
N GLU A 22 0.32 -78.27 -2.04
CA GLU A 22 0.70 -77.03 -2.73
C GLU A 22 1.49 -76.08 -1.81
N ALA A 23 2.73 -75.84 -2.22
CA ALA A 23 3.62 -74.71 -1.96
C ALA A 23 3.39 -73.84 -0.70
N LEU A 24 4.16 -74.16 0.34
CA LEU A 24 4.75 -73.16 1.24
C LEU A 24 5.68 -72.24 0.43
N CYS A 25 5.14 -71.13 -0.08
CA CYS A 25 5.92 -69.96 -0.46
C CYS A 25 5.59 -68.80 0.48
N CYS A 26 5.96 -68.93 1.76
CA CYS A 26 6.20 -67.75 2.58
C CYS A 26 7.40 -67.02 1.96
N GLY A 27 7.12 -66.00 1.15
CA GLY A 27 8.16 -65.09 0.66
C GLY A 27 8.93 -64.51 1.82
N GLN A 28 10.13 -65.02 2.06
CA GLN A 28 11.16 -64.34 2.83
C GLN A 28 11.31 -62.96 2.20
N ARG A 29 10.94 -61.90 2.92
CA ARG A 29 11.37 -60.55 2.59
C ARG A 29 12.87 -60.51 2.83
N CYS A 30 13.65 -60.83 1.79
CA CYS A 30 15.07 -60.58 1.75
C CYS A 30 15.28 -59.07 1.95
N ILE A 31 15.67 -58.67 3.16
CA ILE A 31 16.17 -57.32 3.41
C ILE A 31 17.52 -57.25 2.70
N HIS A 32 17.54 -56.72 1.48
CA HIS A 32 18.78 -56.35 0.80
C HIS A 32 19.48 -55.30 1.66
N ARG A 33 20.40 -55.74 2.52
CA ARG A 33 21.32 -54.85 3.22
C ARG A 33 22.53 -54.66 2.33
N HIS A 34 22.84 -53.41 2.00
CA HIS A 34 24.14 -53.08 1.43
C HIS A 34 25.23 -53.54 2.41
N HIS A 35 26.20 -54.31 1.95
CA HIS A 35 27.37 -54.67 2.75
C HIS A 35 28.29 -53.44 2.81
N SER A 36 28.62 -52.98 4.02
CA SER A 36 29.45 -51.79 4.29
C SER A 36 28.95 -50.48 3.66
N PRO A 37 27.73 -50.01 3.95
CA PRO A 37 27.25 -48.76 3.40
C PRO A 37 27.93 -47.57 4.08
N ASP A 38 28.23 -46.52 3.31
CA ASP A 38 28.79 -45.25 3.82
C ASP A 38 27.90 -44.59 4.88
N ARG A 39 26.59 -44.88 4.83
CA ARG A 39 25.55 -44.39 5.74
C ARG A 39 24.56 -45.48 6.09
N SER A 40 24.04 -45.45 7.32
CA SER A 40 22.93 -46.31 7.73
C SER A 40 21.64 -45.94 6.98
N TYR A 41 20.67 -46.86 6.94
CA TYR A 41 19.36 -46.62 6.30
C TYR A 41 18.65 -45.37 6.85
N SER A 42 18.76 -45.11 8.15
CA SER A 42 18.19 -43.92 8.79
C SER A 42 18.89 -42.63 8.32
N GLU A 43 20.21 -42.65 8.18
CA GLU A 43 20.99 -41.52 7.67
C GLU A 43 20.74 -41.28 6.17
N GLU A 44 20.52 -42.33 5.39
CA GLU A 44 20.14 -42.22 3.98
C GLU A 44 18.76 -41.58 3.81
N ILE A 45 17.77 -41.98 4.63
CA ILE A 45 16.46 -41.31 4.64
C ILE A 45 16.62 -39.84 5.05
N GLN A 46 17.43 -39.57 6.08
CA GLN A 46 17.70 -38.21 6.54
C GLN A 46 18.31 -37.35 5.43
N ASP A 47 19.24 -37.90 4.64
CA ASP A 47 19.80 -37.21 3.48
C ASP A 47 18.77 -36.93 2.41
N ARG A 48 17.95 -37.92 2.06
CA ARG A 48 16.88 -37.76 1.05
C ARG A 48 15.88 -36.68 1.48
N GLN A 49 15.57 -36.59 2.77
CA GLN A 49 14.71 -35.55 3.32
C GLN A 49 15.40 -34.17 3.35
N ASN A 50 16.67 -34.12 3.75
CA ASN A 50 17.47 -32.89 3.82
C ASN A 50 17.89 -32.36 2.43
N ALA A 51 17.80 -33.19 1.38
CA ALA A 51 18.08 -32.78 0.00
C ALA A 51 17.04 -31.79 -0.55
N PHE A 52 15.84 -31.73 0.04
CA PHE A 52 14.83 -30.77 -0.34
C PHE A 52 15.26 -29.34 0.00
N GLN A 53 15.27 -28.46 -1.00
CA GLN A 53 15.60 -27.04 -0.84
C GLN A 53 14.41 -26.17 -1.22
N TRP A 54 13.75 -25.60 -0.21
CA TRP A 54 12.55 -24.78 -0.42
C TRP A 54 12.80 -23.62 -1.41
N SER A 55 13.91 -22.90 -1.25
CA SER A 55 14.29 -21.77 -2.13
C SER A 55 14.64 -22.16 -3.57
N ALA A 56 14.90 -23.45 -3.84
CA ALA A 56 15.12 -23.94 -5.20
C ALA A 56 13.80 -24.28 -5.93
N HIS A 57 12.75 -24.59 -5.15
CA HIS A 57 11.45 -24.97 -5.69
C HIS A 57 10.46 -23.82 -5.76
N HIS A 58 10.63 -22.78 -4.92
CA HIS A 58 9.66 -21.70 -4.76
C HIS A 58 10.32 -20.34 -4.98
N LEU A 59 9.53 -19.38 -5.46
CA LEU A 59 9.98 -17.99 -5.58
C LEU A 59 9.68 -17.25 -4.27
N PHE A 60 10.73 -16.72 -3.65
CA PHE A 60 10.63 -15.80 -2.51
C PHE A 60 10.89 -14.37 -3.00
N ARG A 61 10.14 -13.40 -2.49
CA ARG A 61 10.23 -12.00 -2.90
C ARG A 61 10.72 -11.12 -1.73
N PRO A 62 11.44 -10.01 -1.99
CA PRO A 62 12.05 -9.19 -0.94
C PRO A 62 11.11 -8.79 0.20
N HIS A 63 9.94 -8.21 -0.13
CA HIS A 63 8.95 -7.79 0.88
C HIS A 63 8.44 -8.91 1.81
N GLN A 64 8.61 -10.18 1.44
CA GLN A 64 8.17 -11.32 2.24
C GLN A 64 9.07 -11.56 3.46
N HIS A 65 10.32 -11.06 3.45
CA HIS A 65 11.25 -11.16 4.60
C HIS A 65 10.67 -10.59 5.90
N PHE A 66 9.73 -9.66 5.81
CA PHE A 66 9.16 -8.96 6.96
C PHE A 66 7.82 -9.53 7.43
N THR A 67 7.19 -10.41 6.65
CA THR A 67 5.81 -10.86 6.89
C THR A 67 5.63 -12.37 6.85
N TYR A 68 6.51 -13.10 6.15
CA TYR A 68 6.31 -14.50 5.85
C TYR A 68 7.58 -15.32 6.02
N ASP A 69 7.52 -16.34 6.89
CA ASP A 69 8.60 -17.30 7.07
C ASP A 69 8.13 -18.74 6.78
N PRO A 70 8.29 -19.22 5.54
CA PRO A 70 7.91 -20.59 5.16
C PRO A 70 8.84 -21.67 5.75
N THR A 71 9.92 -21.27 6.43
CA THR A 71 10.97 -22.17 6.91
C THR A 71 11.17 -22.10 8.43
N SER A 72 10.21 -21.52 9.16
CA SER A 72 10.33 -21.21 10.60
C SER A 72 10.74 -22.40 11.46
N TRP A 73 10.20 -23.60 11.18
CA TRP A 73 10.53 -24.83 11.91
C TRP A 73 11.74 -25.57 11.33
N SER A 74 11.74 -25.83 10.02
CA SER A 74 12.79 -26.62 9.36
C SER A 74 14.17 -25.96 9.50
N ARG A 75 14.25 -24.64 9.32
CA ARG A 75 15.48 -23.87 9.50
C ARG A 75 15.96 -23.88 10.95
N ALA A 76 15.05 -23.77 11.93
CA ALA A 76 15.43 -23.78 13.34
C ALA A 76 16.00 -25.15 13.74
N LEU A 77 15.41 -26.25 13.25
CA LEU A 77 15.92 -27.61 13.44
C LEU A 77 17.29 -27.80 12.77
N GLU A 78 17.45 -27.31 11.53
CA GLU A 78 18.74 -27.35 10.82
C GLU A 78 19.81 -26.54 11.57
N ARG A 79 19.48 -25.33 12.05
CA ARG A 79 20.40 -24.50 12.87
C ARG A 79 20.76 -25.21 14.17
N LYS A 80 19.82 -25.88 14.85
CA LYS A 80 20.08 -26.66 16.07
C LYS A 80 21.03 -27.83 15.79
N SER A 81 20.82 -28.56 14.69
CA SER A 81 21.72 -29.65 14.25
C SER A 81 23.10 -29.14 13.84
N LYS A 82 23.20 -27.98 13.19
CA LYS A 82 24.50 -27.35 12.89
C LYS A 82 25.22 -26.90 14.16
N LYS A 83 24.50 -26.34 15.15
CA LYS A 83 25.08 -25.94 16.45
C LYS A 83 25.62 -27.11 17.27
N THR A 84 25.08 -28.32 17.10
CA THR A 84 25.64 -29.51 17.78
C THR A 84 27.01 -29.93 17.24
N ARG A 85 27.45 -29.38 16.11
CA ARG A 85 28.77 -29.68 15.52
C ARG A 85 29.68 -28.46 15.62
N THR A 86 30.82 -28.61 16.29
CA THR A 86 31.87 -27.59 16.34
C THR A 86 32.74 -27.65 15.07
N LEU A 87 33.14 -26.49 14.56
CA LEU A 87 33.99 -26.36 13.38
C LEU A 87 35.21 -25.49 13.76
N SER A 88 36.37 -26.12 13.95
CA SER A 88 37.60 -25.47 14.42
C SER A 88 38.09 -24.31 13.54
N LEU A 89 37.73 -24.31 12.25
CA LEU A 89 38.01 -23.19 11.35
C LEU A 89 37.18 -21.95 11.71
N VAL A 90 35.88 -22.13 11.94
CA VAL A 90 34.96 -21.02 12.28
C VAL A 90 35.32 -20.43 13.64
N GLU A 91 35.71 -21.27 14.60
CA GLU A 91 36.16 -20.82 15.93
C GLU A 91 37.42 -19.95 15.83
N ARG A 92 38.44 -20.38 15.06
CA ARG A 92 39.66 -19.59 14.86
C ARG A 92 39.41 -18.27 14.14
N ILE A 93 38.55 -18.26 13.13
CA ILE A 93 38.18 -17.03 12.41
C ILE A 93 37.47 -16.05 13.36
N LYS A 94 36.50 -16.54 14.16
CA LYS A 94 35.80 -15.70 15.13
C LYS A 94 36.75 -15.11 16.18
N LEU A 95 37.59 -15.94 16.80
CA LEU A 95 38.59 -15.47 17.77
C LEU A 95 39.52 -14.42 17.17
N SER A 96 39.95 -14.59 15.92
CA SER A 96 40.76 -13.58 15.24
C SER A 96 40.01 -12.27 14.99
N GLN A 97 38.72 -12.34 14.64
CA GLN A 97 37.88 -11.15 14.44
C GLN A 97 37.62 -10.43 15.76
N ASP A 98 37.34 -11.19 16.83
CA ASP A 98 37.13 -10.66 18.18
C ASP A 98 38.40 -9.92 18.66
N HIS A 99 39.58 -10.53 18.51
CA HIS A 99 40.83 -9.86 18.87
C HIS A 99 41.14 -8.60 18.04
N MET A 100 40.79 -8.59 16.75
CA MET A 100 40.93 -7.39 15.93
C MET A 100 39.98 -6.27 16.37
N ALA A 101 38.72 -6.62 16.68
CA ALA A 101 37.73 -5.68 17.19
C ALA A 101 38.13 -5.12 18.57
N GLU A 102 38.59 -5.98 19.48
CA GLU A 102 39.15 -5.58 20.79
C GLU A 102 40.35 -4.65 20.61
N SER A 103 41.26 -4.97 19.69
CA SER A 103 42.43 -4.14 19.43
C SER A 103 42.05 -2.76 18.88
N ALA A 104 41.12 -2.70 17.92
CA ALA A 104 40.61 -1.44 17.38
C ALA A 104 39.86 -0.61 18.44
N GLY A 105 39.04 -1.27 19.27
CA GLY A 105 38.36 -0.65 20.41
C GLY A 105 39.35 -0.08 21.44
N ASN A 106 40.42 -0.81 21.73
CA ASN A 106 41.47 -0.36 22.63
C ASN A 106 42.27 0.81 22.06
N VAL A 107 42.60 0.80 20.76
CA VAL A 107 43.29 1.92 20.08
C VAL A 107 42.42 3.18 20.11
N THR A 108 41.15 3.08 19.74
CA THR A 108 40.22 4.23 19.76
C THR A 108 39.98 4.75 21.19
N ALA A 109 39.92 3.88 22.20
CA ALA A 109 39.85 4.28 23.61
C ALA A 109 41.14 4.96 24.09
N LEU A 110 42.31 4.50 23.64
CA LEU A 110 43.61 5.11 23.92
C LEU A 110 43.79 6.48 23.23
N GLU A 111 43.26 6.65 22.03
CA GLU A 111 43.25 7.93 21.31
C GLU A 111 42.33 8.93 22.02
N LYS A 112 41.10 8.53 22.38
CA LYS A 112 40.19 9.34 23.20
C LYS A 112 40.76 9.66 24.59
N GLY A 113 41.55 8.75 25.17
CA GLY A 113 42.23 8.96 26.45
C GLY A 113 43.44 9.90 26.37
N LYS A 114 44.06 10.06 25.20
CA LYS A 114 45.17 11.02 24.97
C LYS A 114 44.66 12.44 24.69
N GLU A 115 43.39 12.60 24.32
CA GLU A 115 42.71 13.89 24.16
C GLU A 115 42.11 14.44 25.47
N GLY A 116 42.44 13.84 26.62
CA GLY A 116 41.93 14.29 27.91
C GLY A 116 42.51 15.62 28.39
N HIS A 117 41.74 16.70 28.29
CA HIS A 117 41.66 17.70 29.37
C HIS A 117 40.22 17.89 29.86
N THR A 118 40.07 17.57 31.15
CA THR A 118 38.98 17.83 32.11
C THR A 118 37.60 17.27 31.79
N TRP A 119 37.40 16.01 32.22
CA TRP A 119 36.11 15.57 32.74
C TRP A 119 36.21 15.51 34.27
N GLU A 120 35.50 16.42 34.96
CA GLU A 120 34.98 16.11 36.28
C GLU A 120 34.02 14.92 36.15
N ALA A 121 34.11 14.02 37.12
CA ALA A 121 33.42 12.76 37.15
C ALA A 121 31.90 12.92 36.93
N TYR A 122 31.41 12.40 35.81
CA TYR A 122 30.02 11.98 35.69
C TYR A 122 29.99 10.45 35.88
N GLU A 123 29.29 10.00 36.93
CA GLU A 123 28.89 8.60 37.04
C GLU A 123 28.15 8.21 35.75
N PRO A 124 28.51 7.09 35.10
CA PRO A 124 27.72 6.60 33.99
C PRO A 124 26.38 6.10 34.56
N ALA A 125 25.37 6.95 34.51
CA ALA A 125 23.99 6.49 34.55
C ALA A 125 23.84 5.53 33.37
N ALA A 126 23.70 4.24 33.70
CA ALA A 126 23.31 3.21 32.77
C ALA A 126 21.89 3.52 32.27
N LEU A 127 21.77 4.43 31.31
CA LEU A 127 20.62 4.54 30.43
C LEU A 127 20.83 3.53 29.31
N ALA A 128 20.55 2.27 29.64
CA ALA A 128 19.90 1.41 28.67
C ALA A 128 18.58 2.12 28.33
N LEU A 129 18.58 2.89 27.24
CA LEU A 129 17.36 3.20 26.51
C LEU A 129 16.88 1.86 25.95
N GLU A 130 16.22 1.08 26.82
CA GLU A 130 15.13 0.23 26.40
C GLU A 130 14.10 1.17 25.77
N MET A 131 14.28 1.47 24.49
CA MET A 131 13.13 1.76 23.66
C MET A 131 12.23 0.55 23.80
N ASP A 132 11.12 0.74 24.50
CA ASP A 132 10.03 -0.21 24.66
C ASP A 132 9.44 -0.48 23.27
N VAL A 133 10.15 -1.30 22.49
CA VAL A 133 9.67 -1.94 21.30
C VAL A 133 8.51 -2.81 21.78
N PRO A 134 7.26 -2.59 21.34
CA PRO A 134 6.17 -3.43 21.76
C PRO A 134 6.50 -4.88 21.41
N ASP A 135 6.61 -5.70 22.44
CA ASP A 135 7.04 -7.09 22.36
C ASP A 135 6.21 -7.81 21.29
N ARG A 136 6.83 -8.11 20.14
CA ARG A 136 6.19 -8.81 19.00
C ARG A 136 6.08 -10.32 19.26
N SER A 137 5.79 -10.71 20.49
CA SER A 137 5.40 -12.08 20.80
C SER A 137 3.89 -12.20 20.78
N PHE A 138 3.36 -13.05 19.87
CA PHE A 138 2.02 -13.61 19.96
C PHE A 138 1.94 -14.50 21.22
N ALA A 139 1.82 -13.87 22.38
CA ALA A 139 1.52 -14.51 23.65
C ALA A 139 0.63 -13.56 24.45
N SER A 140 -0.56 -14.04 24.78
CA SER A 140 -1.47 -13.38 25.72
C SER A 140 -0.81 -13.31 27.10
N ALA A 141 -0.28 -12.15 27.46
CA ALA A 141 0.02 -11.83 28.85
C ALA A 141 -0.05 -10.31 29.03
N ASP A 142 -1.18 -9.87 29.60
CA ASP A 142 -1.33 -8.55 30.21
C ASP A 142 -0.32 -8.38 31.34
N ALA A 143 0.71 -7.57 31.13
CA ALA A 143 1.50 -6.98 32.21
C ALA A 143 2.28 -5.77 31.69
N SER A 144 1.68 -4.58 31.73
CA SER A 144 2.42 -3.32 31.66
C SER A 144 2.36 -2.63 33.03
N THR A 145 3.51 -2.56 33.68
CA THR A 145 3.79 -1.81 34.90
C THR A 145 3.47 -0.33 34.70
N SER A 146 2.72 0.28 35.63
CA SER A 146 2.37 1.69 35.55
C SER A 146 3.46 2.57 36.17
N LEU A 147 3.80 3.65 35.48
CA LEU A 147 4.33 4.87 36.08
C LEU A 147 3.15 5.82 36.34
N HIS A 148 2.25 5.40 37.22
CA HIS A 148 1.31 6.25 37.99
C HIS A 148 0.40 5.33 38.81
N ALA A 149 0.92 4.86 39.94
CA ALA A 149 0.12 4.33 41.02
C ALA A 149 0.16 5.33 42.17
N ALA A 150 -0.80 6.27 42.18
CA ALA A 150 -1.19 6.97 43.39
C ALA A 150 -2.70 7.25 43.33
N ALA A 151 -3.41 6.37 44.05
CA ALA A 151 -4.74 6.52 44.65
C ALA A 151 -5.79 7.45 44.01
N VAL A 152 -6.90 6.81 43.64
CA VAL A 152 -8.24 7.41 43.63
C VAL A 152 -8.47 8.19 44.92
N SER A 153 -8.60 9.51 44.81
CA SER A 153 -9.28 10.34 45.81
C SER A 153 -10.02 11.47 45.10
N VAL A 154 -11.33 11.47 45.29
CA VAL A 154 -12.30 12.44 44.78
C VAL A 154 -12.08 13.75 45.52
N ASN A 155 -11.59 14.78 44.83
CA ASN A 155 -11.97 16.19 45.03
C ASN A 155 -11.33 17.08 43.93
N PRO A 156 -12.08 17.99 43.29
CA PRO A 156 -11.54 18.91 42.31
C PRO A 156 -10.96 20.14 43.03
N SER A 157 -9.69 20.44 42.79
CA SER A 157 -9.04 21.71 43.17
C SER A 157 -7.94 22.04 42.16
N PRO A 158 -7.65 23.33 41.95
CA PRO A 158 -7.48 23.90 40.62
C PRO A 158 -6.09 23.65 40.01
N LEU A 159 -6.10 23.35 38.70
CA LEU A 159 -4.95 23.49 37.81
C LEU A 159 -4.45 24.94 37.86
N SER A 160 -3.34 25.23 38.56
CA SER A 160 -2.62 26.49 38.32
C SER A 160 -1.12 26.49 38.67
N LYS A 161 -0.50 25.34 38.95
CA LYS A 161 0.96 25.28 39.21
C LYS A 161 1.57 24.02 38.60
N GLY A 162 2.13 24.13 37.40
CA GLY A 162 2.84 23.03 36.75
C GLY A 162 3.20 23.18 35.25
N VAL A 163 2.84 24.28 34.59
CA VAL A 163 3.04 24.47 33.13
C VAL A 163 4.53 24.62 32.71
N SER A 164 5.44 24.68 33.68
CA SER A 164 6.86 25.05 33.51
C SER A 164 7.86 23.89 33.42
N ALA A 165 7.47 22.62 33.59
CA ALA A 165 8.46 21.54 33.79
C ALA A 165 8.91 20.77 32.54
N VAL A 166 8.09 20.68 31.49
CA VAL A 166 8.39 19.88 30.28
C VAL A 166 9.09 20.74 29.24
N SER A 167 10.13 20.28 28.56
CA SER A 167 10.82 21.09 27.52
C SER A 167 9.98 21.22 26.24
N LEU A 168 10.26 22.22 25.38
CA LEU A 168 9.57 22.32 24.08
C LEU A 168 9.92 21.11 23.19
N GLN A 169 11.17 20.68 23.22
CA GLN A 169 11.66 19.52 22.48
C GLN A 169 10.91 18.24 22.87
N GLU A 170 10.75 17.98 24.17
CA GLU A 170 10.00 16.81 24.66
C GLU A 170 8.53 16.82 24.19
N LEU A 171 7.88 17.99 24.18
CA LEU A 171 6.50 18.10 23.68
C LEU A 171 6.41 17.77 22.19
N VAL A 172 7.36 18.29 21.41
CA VAL A 172 7.46 18.10 19.96
C VAL A 172 7.72 16.64 19.62
N GLU A 173 8.69 16.01 20.29
CA GLU A 173 9.02 14.59 20.13
C GLU A 173 7.83 13.69 20.52
N GLU A 174 7.11 14.04 21.59
CA GLU A 174 5.93 13.30 22.00
C GLU A 174 4.78 13.41 20.99
N VAL A 175 4.58 14.59 20.38
CA VAL A 175 3.61 14.75 19.27
C VAL A 175 4.00 13.86 18.10
N GLN A 176 5.25 13.89 17.64
CA GLN A 176 5.73 13.05 16.53
C GLN A 176 5.55 11.56 16.84
N ARG A 177 5.92 11.14 18.06
CA ARG A 177 5.77 9.76 18.52
C ARG A 177 4.31 9.33 18.50
N LEU A 178 3.40 10.12 19.07
CA LEU A 178 1.97 9.82 19.09
C LEU A 178 1.36 9.80 17.68
N GLN A 179 1.77 10.72 16.80
CA GLN A 179 1.36 10.71 15.39
C GLN A 179 1.78 9.43 14.68
N SER A 180 3.03 8.98 14.88
CA SER A 180 3.52 7.73 14.28
C SER A 180 2.66 6.55 14.73
N LEU A 181 2.35 6.46 16.02
CA LEU A 181 1.57 5.37 16.60
C LEU A 181 0.11 5.38 16.15
N LEU A 182 -0.48 6.56 15.94
CA LEU A 182 -1.88 6.71 15.55
C LEU A 182 -2.12 6.58 14.05
N HIS A 183 -1.21 7.13 13.23
CA HIS A 183 -1.44 7.31 11.80
C HIS A 183 -0.63 6.38 10.91
N CYS A 184 0.52 5.86 11.37
CA CYS A 184 1.31 4.97 10.50
C CYS A 184 0.63 3.60 10.33
N PRO A 185 0.58 3.07 9.09
CA PRO A 185 -0.04 1.76 8.79
C PRO A 185 0.51 0.61 9.64
N ARG A 186 1.80 0.67 9.99
CA ARG A 186 2.51 -0.31 10.82
C ARG A 186 1.84 -0.57 12.18
N TYR A 187 1.27 0.47 12.78
CA TYR A 187 0.76 0.44 14.16
C TYR A 187 -0.77 0.51 14.23
N SER A 188 -1.39 1.23 13.30
CA SER A 188 -2.83 1.56 13.33
C SER A 188 -3.73 0.32 13.32
N GLY A 189 -3.32 -0.78 12.68
CA GLY A 189 -4.07 -2.03 12.62
C GLY A 189 -3.92 -2.96 13.84
N ASN A 190 -2.91 -2.74 14.70
CA ASN A 190 -2.55 -3.65 15.79
C ASN A 190 -2.87 -3.10 17.18
N ALA A 191 -3.09 -1.78 17.31
CA ALA A 191 -3.47 -1.18 18.58
C ALA A 191 -4.93 -1.51 18.94
N SER A 192 -5.16 -1.94 20.19
CA SER A 192 -6.53 -2.10 20.69
C SER A 192 -7.26 -0.75 20.71
N LEU A 193 -8.59 -0.75 20.52
CA LEU A 193 -9.39 0.48 20.53
C LEU A 193 -9.21 1.30 21.82
N ARG A 194 -9.02 0.62 22.96
CA ARG A 194 -8.73 1.28 24.25
C ARG A 194 -7.37 1.97 24.25
N ARG A 195 -6.33 1.35 23.68
CA ARG A 195 -4.99 1.94 23.56
C ARG A 195 -5.04 3.16 22.63
N ARG A 196 -5.73 3.02 21.50
CA ARG A 196 -5.92 4.11 20.53
C ARG A 196 -6.63 5.32 21.15
N ALA A 197 -7.73 5.10 21.86
CA ALA A 197 -8.47 6.19 22.53
C ALA A 197 -7.61 6.93 23.58
N ARG A 198 -6.71 6.21 24.28
CA ARG A 198 -5.75 6.84 25.19
C ARG A 198 -4.73 7.68 24.43
N GLN A 199 -4.13 7.12 23.38
CA GLN A 199 -3.15 7.84 22.55
C GLN A 199 -3.77 9.09 21.89
N GLU A 200 -5.03 9.03 21.45
CA GLU A 200 -5.75 10.20 20.92
C GLU A 200 -6.00 11.26 22.00
N ALA A 201 -6.29 10.86 23.25
CA ALA A 201 -6.43 11.79 24.37
C ALA A 201 -5.09 12.44 24.76
N ASP A 202 -4.02 11.64 24.81
CA ASP A 202 -2.66 12.11 25.08
C ASP A 202 -2.21 13.09 23.99
N LEU A 203 -2.45 12.78 22.71
CA LEU A 203 -2.14 13.67 21.59
C LEU A 203 -2.86 15.02 21.74
N ARG A 204 -4.18 14.98 22.01
CA ARG A 204 -5.00 16.18 22.24
C ARG A 204 -4.47 17.05 23.38
N ALA A 205 -4.06 16.44 24.50
CA ALA A 205 -3.49 17.16 25.63
C ALA A 205 -2.13 17.79 25.29
N THR A 206 -1.25 17.05 24.61
CA THR A 206 0.07 17.54 24.20
C THR A 206 -0.03 18.67 23.17
N LEU A 207 -0.95 18.56 22.20
CA LEU A 207 -1.21 19.62 21.22
C LEU A 207 -1.70 20.91 21.88
N LEU A 208 -2.57 20.81 22.89
CA LEU A 208 -3.03 21.98 23.64
C LEU A 208 -1.87 22.66 24.39
N HIS A 209 -1.02 21.88 25.07
CA HIS A 209 0.15 22.42 25.76
C HIS A 209 1.12 23.10 24.78
N LEU A 210 1.36 22.50 23.62
CA LEU A 210 2.20 23.08 22.57
C LEU A 210 1.61 24.39 22.05
N TYR A 211 0.31 24.42 21.75
CA TYR A 211 -0.39 25.62 21.31
C TYR A 211 -0.36 26.74 22.34
N GLN A 212 -0.61 26.44 23.62
CA GLN A 212 -0.56 27.45 24.70
C GLN A 212 0.82 28.09 24.84
N ARG A 213 1.89 27.32 24.60
CA ARG A 213 3.27 27.85 24.59
C ARG A 213 3.53 28.75 23.39
N LEU A 214 3.07 28.35 22.21
CA LEU A 214 3.30 29.12 20.99
C LEU A 214 2.42 30.36 20.88
N ARG A 215 1.20 30.34 21.44
CA ARG A 215 0.23 31.45 21.31
C ARG A 215 0.82 32.80 21.71
N ASP A 216 1.58 32.81 22.80
CA ASP A 216 2.15 34.02 23.38
C ASP A 216 3.67 34.13 23.11
N ALA A 217 4.21 33.28 22.24
CA ALA A 217 5.63 33.24 21.91
C ALA A 217 6.05 34.43 21.04
N ARG A 218 7.26 34.91 21.31
CA ARG A 218 7.99 35.91 20.53
C ARG A 218 9.27 35.29 19.96
N LEU A 219 9.46 35.45 18.66
CA LEU A 219 10.64 34.97 17.94
C LEU A 219 11.92 35.59 18.52
N ASP A 220 12.99 34.80 18.62
CA ASP A 220 14.32 35.13 19.16
C ASP A 220 14.36 35.48 20.66
N GLU A 221 13.25 35.91 21.26
CA GLU A 221 13.14 36.19 22.69
C GLU A 221 12.78 34.94 23.50
N THR A 222 11.77 34.21 23.04
CA THR A 222 11.20 33.07 23.79
C THR A 222 11.34 31.75 23.05
N VAL A 223 11.45 31.80 21.71
CA VAL A 223 11.58 30.63 20.87
C VAL A 223 12.41 30.98 19.63
N THR A 224 13.24 30.04 19.18
CA THR A 224 14.03 30.21 17.95
C THR A 224 13.14 30.10 16.71
N PRO A 225 13.49 30.73 15.58
CA PRO A 225 12.76 30.63 14.32
C PRO A 225 12.45 29.20 13.88
N ASP A 226 13.44 28.32 13.89
CA ASP A 226 13.29 26.91 13.49
C ASP A 226 12.34 26.16 14.42
N ALA A 227 12.50 26.29 15.74
CA ALA A 227 11.58 25.68 16.69
C ALA A 227 10.13 26.22 16.57
N ALA A 228 9.94 27.50 16.24
CA ALA A 228 8.62 28.06 15.96
C ALA A 228 8.01 27.45 14.70
N ALA A 229 8.79 27.39 13.61
CA ALA A 229 8.38 26.81 12.34
C ALA A 229 7.95 25.35 12.54
N TYR A 230 8.78 24.56 13.24
CA TYR A 230 8.52 23.14 13.41
C TYR A 230 7.32 22.86 14.31
N SER A 231 7.22 23.62 15.42
CA SER A 231 6.09 23.48 16.34
C SER A 231 4.76 23.86 15.66
N TRP A 232 4.72 24.94 14.87
CA TRP A 232 3.54 25.30 14.09
C TRP A 232 3.27 24.35 12.92
N PHE A 233 4.31 23.77 12.33
CA PHE A 233 4.16 22.72 11.34
C PHE A 233 3.46 21.49 11.92
N LEU A 234 3.83 21.06 13.12
CA LEU A 234 3.13 19.99 13.83
C LEU A 234 1.69 20.38 14.20
N LEU A 235 1.45 21.58 14.74
CA LEU A 235 0.09 22.04 15.05
C LEU A 235 -0.79 22.11 13.80
N THR A 236 -0.27 22.62 12.68
CA THR A 236 -1.03 22.76 11.43
C THR A 236 -1.36 21.42 10.76
N ARG A 237 -0.53 20.39 10.98
CA ARG A 237 -0.86 19.01 10.54
C ARG A 237 -1.92 18.34 11.41
N ASN A 238 -2.13 18.81 12.64
CA ASN A 238 -3.12 18.29 13.59
C ASN A 238 -4.21 19.34 13.93
N LEU A 239 -4.63 20.15 12.96
CA LEU A 239 -5.58 21.23 13.20
C LEU A 239 -6.94 20.74 13.74
N GLU A 240 -7.46 19.65 13.20
CA GLU A 240 -8.76 19.10 13.63
C GLU A 240 -8.75 18.72 15.12
N PRO A 241 -7.86 17.83 15.61
CA PRO A 241 -7.81 17.53 17.05
C PRO A 241 -7.39 18.72 17.90
N LEU A 242 -6.59 19.67 17.38
CA LEU A 242 -6.27 20.91 18.10
C LEU A 242 -7.52 21.78 18.32
N LEU A 243 -8.30 22.04 17.26
CA LEU A 243 -9.49 22.88 17.31
C LEU A 243 -10.58 22.27 18.19
N GLU A 244 -10.75 20.94 18.16
CA GLU A 244 -11.64 20.22 19.08
C GLU A 244 -11.30 20.52 20.55
N VAL A 245 -10.01 20.48 20.89
CA VAL A 245 -9.54 20.67 22.26
C VAL A 245 -9.64 22.13 22.68
N VAL A 246 -9.23 23.07 21.83
CA VAL A 246 -9.33 24.52 22.10
C VAL A 246 -10.78 24.93 22.33
N THR A 247 -11.71 24.41 21.51
CA THR A 247 -13.15 24.64 21.66
C THR A 247 -13.66 24.06 22.98
N SER A 248 -13.26 22.83 23.30
CA SER A 248 -13.66 22.15 24.54
C SER A 248 -13.14 22.87 25.80
N THR A 249 -11.90 23.38 25.77
CA THR A 249 -11.33 24.15 26.88
C THR A 249 -12.07 25.47 27.08
N ARG A 250 -12.42 26.17 25.98
CA ARG A 250 -13.20 27.40 26.03
C ARG A 250 -14.60 27.16 26.60
N GLN A 251 -15.28 26.09 26.21
CA GLN A 251 -16.59 25.72 26.77
C GLN A 251 -16.54 25.44 28.28
N GLN A 252 -15.45 24.84 28.76
CA GLN A 252 -15.25 24.60 30.19
C GLN A 252 -14.99 25.90 30.97
N GLU A 253 -14.23 26.83 30.40
CA GLU A 253 -13.98 28.16 30.96
C GLU A 253 -15.23 29.08 30.88
N GLY A 254 -16.05 28.91 29.85
CA GLY A 254 -17.23 29.71 29.51
C GLY A 254 -18.56 29.23 30.11
N ARG A 255 -18.56 28.38 31.13
CA ARG A 255 -19.72 27.73 31.80
C ARG A 255 -20.89 28.64 32.24
N ASN A 256 -20.88 29.95 31.96
CA ASN A 256 -21.94 30.91 32.26
C ASN A 256 -22.68 31.49 31.03
N ALA A 257 -22.37 31.12 29.79
CA ALA A 257 -23.09 31.64 28.62
C ALA A 257 -23.43 30.54 27.60
N SER A 258 -24.73 30.30 27.44
CA SER A 258 -25.32 29.32 26.53
C SER A 258 -25.27 29.79 25.07
N SER A 259 -24.18 29.52 24.35
CA SER A 259 -24.13 29.69 22.90
C SER A 259 -23.45 28.49 22.24
N GLU A 260 -24.22 27.42 22.01
CA GLU A 260 -23.79 26.30 21.18
C GLU A 260 -23.68 26.78 19.72
N GLY A 261 -22.46 27.09 19.28
CA GLY A 261 -22.13 27.47 17.89
C GLY A 261 -21.19 28.65 17.74
N GLY A 262 -21.07 29.54 18.74
CA GLY A 262 -20.11 30.65 18.72
C GLY A 262 -18.67 30.21 19.01
N ASP A 263 -18.50 29.15 19.81
CA ASP A 263 -17.19 28.79 20.38
C ASP A 263 -16.20 28.22 19.35
N GLU A 264 -16.67 27.49 18.33
CA GLU A 264 -15.80 26.91 17.30
C GLU A 264 -15.20 27.99 16.38
N ILE A 265 -16.01 28.94 15.92
CA ILE A 265 -15.54 30.06 15.08
C ILE A 265 -14.55 30.93 15.85
N VAL A 266 -14.78 31.13 17.15
CA VAL A 266 -13.87 31.88 18.01
C VAL A 266 -12.56 31.10 18.23
N ALA A 267 -12.61 29.78 18.43
CA ALA A 267 -11.41 28.95 18.52
C ALA A 267 -10.59 28.99 17.21
N ILE A 268 -11.25 28.91 16.05
CA ILE A 268 -10.61 29.08 14.74
C ILE A 268 -9.92 30.44 14.65
N ARG A 269 -10.60 31.52 15.07
CA ARG A 269 -10.06 32.88 15.05
C ARG A 269 -8.85 33.02 15.97
N ASP A 270 -8.89 32.48 17.19
CA ASP A 270 -7.76 32.54 18.12
C ASP A 270 -6.52 31.86 17.55
N VAL A 271 -6.69 30.64 17.01
CA VAL A 271 -5.60 29.88 16.40
C VAL A 271 -5.06 30.63 15.18
N SER A 272 -5.94 31.22 14.36
CA SER A 272 -5.55 32.09 13.23
C SER A 272 -4.72 33.29 13.67
N ILE A 273 -5.14 34.02 14.72
CA ILE A 273 -4.43 35.19 15.23
C ILE A 273 -3.05 34.79 15.79
N ALA A 274 -3.00 33.70 16.56
CA ALA A 274 -1.76 33.17 17.13
C ALA A 274 -0.77 32.79 16.02
N LEU A 275 -1.23 32.04 15.02
CA LEU A 275 -0.45 31.64 13.86
C LEU A 275 0.03 32.86 13.05
N SER A 276 -0.87 33.84 12.85
CA SER A 276 -0.57 35.05 12.09
C SER A 276 0.50 35.90 12.77
N THR A 277 0.43 36.01 14.09
CA THR A 277 1.35 36.83 14.89
C THR A 277 2.73 36.21 14.98
N THR A 278 2.80 34.88 15.14
CA THR A 278 4.05 34.16 15.36
C THR A 278 4.77 33.76 14.08
N VAL A 279 4.05 33.48 12.99
CA VAL A 279 4.61 32.94 11.74
C VAL A 279 4.27 33.79 10.52
N LEU A 280 2.98 33.99 10.20
CA LEU A 280 2.61 34.56 8.89
C LEU A 280 3.05 36.02 8.70
N ARG A 281 2.89 36.88 9.70
CA ARG A 281 3.36 38.28 9.61
C ARG A 281 4.89 38.37 9.55
N PRO A 282 5.66 37.64 10.38
CA PRO A 282 7.12 37.57 10.23
C PRO A 282 7.63 37.03 8.88
N MET A 283 6.82 36.26 8.14
CA MET A 283 7.15 35.75 6.80
C MET A 283 7.01 36.78 5.67
N VAL A 284 6.31 37.90 5.88
CA VAL A 284 6.12 38.94 4.86
C VAL A 284 7.45 39.61 4.53
N ASP A 285 7.59 40.13 3.31
CA ASP A 285 8.78 40.87 2.84
C ASP A 285 9.23 41.94 3.86
N GLY A 286 10.52 41.93 4.21
CA GLY A 286 11.12 42.74 5.28
C GLY A 286 10.91 42.24 6.71
N GLY A 287 10.09 41.20 6.92
CA GLY A 287 9.86 40.55 8.21
C GLY A 287 11.04 39.70 8.69
N ARG A 288 11.05 39.32 9.98
CA ARG A 288 12.17 38.58 10.60
C ARG A 288 12.43 37.23 9.92
N LEU A 289 11.40 36.43 9.68
CA LEU A 289 11.54 35.12 9.02
C LEU A 289 11.93 35.27 7.55
N PHE A 290 11.42 36.30 6.86
CA PHE A 290 11.83 36.61 5.49
C PHE A 290 13.32 36.97 5.38
N ASN A 291 13.81 37.82 6.28
CA ASN A 291 15.23 38.20 6.31
C ASN A 291 16.12 37.00 6.68
N ALA A 292 15.68 36.13 7.59
CA ALA A 292 16.40 34.90 7.95
C ALA A 292 16.44 33.90 6.78
N ALA A 293 15.34 33.75 6.03
CA ALA A 293 15.27 32.89 4.85
C ALA A 293 16.22 33.34 3.73
N THR A 294 16.30 34.66 3.50
CA THR A 294 17.11 35.25 2.41
C THR A 294 18.60 35.32 2.73
N SER A 295 18.95 35.42 4.01
CA SER A 295 20.34 35.39 4.49
C SER A 295 20.92 33.98 4.64
N GLY A 296 20.07 32.94 4.53
CA GLY A 296 20.48 31.55 4.76
C GLY A 296 20.64 31.17 6.24
N GLU A 297 20.03 31.93 7.16
CA GLU A 297 20.03 31.63 8.60
C GLU A 297 19.13 30.44 8.95
N LEU A 298 18.06 30.20 8.17
CA LEU A 298 17.11 29.10 8.40
C LEU A 298 17.59 27.78 7.80
N SER A 299 17.29 26.68 8.50
CA SER A 299 17.44 25.33 7.94
C SER A 299 16.52 25.08 6.75
N LEU A 300 16.86 24.08 5.92
CA LEU A 300 16.01 23.65 4.79
C LEU A 300 14.63 23.20 5.28
N GLU A 301 14.61 22.48 6.40
CA GLU A 301 13.42 21.99 7.09
C GLU A 301 12.53 23.17 7.50
N ALA A 302 13.08 24.18 8.19
CA ALA A 302 12.34 25.39 8.57
C ALA A 302 11.75 26.12 7.36
N LEU A 303 12.49 26.24 6.25
CA LEU A 303 11.96 26.85 5.03
C LEU A 303 10.74 26.07 4.46
N ILE A 304 10.82 24.74 4.46
CA ILE A 304 9.74 23.85 4.00
C ILE A 304 8.53 23.94 4.93
N GLU A 305 8.75 23.94 6.24
CA GLU A 305 7.72 24.07 7.26
C GLU A 305 6.93 25.37 7.09
N LEU A 306 7.63 26.49 6.95
CA LEU A 306 7.03 27.81 6.73
C LEU A 306 6.18 27.84 5.45
N LEU A 307 6.69 27.28 4.35
CA LEU A 307 5.93 27.19 3.10
C LEU A 307 4.70 26.28 3.24
N SER A 308 4.84 25.17 3.95
CA SER A 308 3.74 24.24 4.24
C SER A 308 2.63 24.90 5.04
N ILE A 309 3.00 25.61 6.12
CA ILE A 309 2.08 26.38 6.97
C ILE A 309 1.31 27.41 6.13
N ALA A 310 2.04 28.26 5.39
CA ALA A 310 1.43 29.36 4.64
C ALA A 310 0.55 28.89 3.47
N THR A 311 0.80 27.70 2.93
CA THR A 311 0.00 27.12 1.84
C THR A 311 -1.15 26.24 2.32
N THR A 312 -1.35 26.07 3.63
CA THR A 312 -2.46 25.26 4.14
C THR A 312 -3.83 25.81 3.72
N PRO A 313 -4.81 24.94 3.42
CA PRO A 313 -6.19 25.38 3.16
C PRO A 313 -6.81 26.17 4.32
N PHE A 314 -6.36 25.89 5.55
CA PHE A 314 -6.78 26.59 6.76
C PHE A 314 -6.43 28.08 6.70
N VAL A 315 -5.17 28.43 6.41
CA VAL A 315 -4.73 29.83 6.28
C VAL A 315 -5.50 30.56 5.19
N ARG A 316 -5.72 29.92 4.03
CA ARG A 316 -6.51 30.50 2.94
C ARG A 316 -7.95 30.80 3.34
N ARG A 317 -8.64 29.87 4.01
CA ARG A 317 -10.03 30.07 4.47
C ARG A 317 -10.14 31.10 5.59
N CYS A 318 -9.17 31.14 6.50
CA CYS A 318 -9.13 32.13 7.57
C CYS A 318 -8.91 33.53 7.00
N ALA A 319 -8.05 33.68 6.01
CA ALA A 319 -7.86 34.94 5.30
C ALA A 319 -9.12 35.46 4.62
N GLU A 320 -9.91 34.58 4.00
CA GLU A 320 -11.20 34.92 3.39
C GLU A 320 -12.25 35.35 4.43
N SER A 321 -12.22 34.73 5.62
CA SER A 321 -13.19 34.95 6.70
C SER A 321 -12.81 36.12 7.63
N PHE A 322 -11.52 36.37 7.80
CA PHE A 322 -10.92 37.34 8.72
C PHE A 322 -9.83 38.16 7.99
N PRO A 323 -10.22 39.10 7.13
CA PRO A 323 -9.26 39.83 6.27
C PRO A 323 -8.25 40.69 7.05
N GLU A 324 -8.53 41.00 8.32
CA GLU A 324 -7.63 41.75 9.22
C GLU A 324 -6.36 40.95 9.61
N ASP A 325 -6.37 39.62 9.46
CA ASP A 325 -5.24 38.76 9.86
C ASP A 325 -4.09 38.78 8.82
N GLY A 326 -4.37 39.24 7.59
CA GLY A 326 -3.40 39.42 6.51
C GLY A 326 -2.98 38.11 5.83
N VAL A 327 -2.70 38.17 4.52
CA VAL A 327 -2.25 37.01 3.72
C VAL A 327 -0.84 37.23 3.24
N VAL A 328 0.01 36.21 3.35
CA VAL A 328 1.33 36.23 2.71
C VAL A 328 1.15 36.30 1.20
N ALA A 329 1.69 37.35 0.58
CA ALA A 329 1.56 37.57 -0.86
C ALA A 329 2.15 36.40 -1.66
N SER A 330 1.50 36.03 -2.78
CA SER A 330 1.94 34.91 -3.63
C SER A 330 3.40 35.07 -4.10
N LYS A 331 3.85 36.31 -4.37
CA LYS A 331 5.24 36.60 -4.74
C LYS A 331 6.23 36.19 -3.65
N THR A 332 5.88 36.41 -2.38
CA THR A 332 6.70 36.02 -1.23
C THR A 332 6.78 34.50 -1.12
N LEU A 333 5.66 33.79 -1.29
CA LEU A 333 5.65 32.31 -1.25
C LEU A 333 6.48 31.69 -2.38
N LEU A 334 6.44 32.29 -3.59
CA LEU A 334 7.30 31.88 -4.69
C LEU A 334 8.78 32.07 -4.37
N HIS A 335 9.14 33.15 -3.68
CA HIS A 335 10.51 33.36 -3.25
C HIS A 335 10.98 32.31 -2.24
N TYR A 336 10.15 31.94 -1.25
CA TYR A 336 10.47 30.82 -0.35
C TYR A 336 10.66 29.51 -1.12
N ALA A 337 9.84 29.22 -2.13
CA ALA A 337 10.01 28.04 -2.97
C ALA A 337 11.37 28.03 -3.71
N GLU A 338 11.84 29.19 -4.18
CA GLU A 338 13.17 29.34 -4.76
C GLU A 338 14.28 29.11 -3.72
N CYS A 339 14.17 29.71 -2.52
CA CYS A 339 15.11 29.51 -1.42
C CYS A 339 15.25 28.03 -1.01
N ILE A 340 14.13 27.32 -0.89
CA ILE A 340 14.12 25.87 -0.61
C ILE A 340 14.88 25.12 -1.71
N SER A 341 14.63 25.47 -2.97
CA SER A 341 15.23 24.79 -4.12
C SER A 341 16.73 25.08 -4.27
N THR A 342 17.20 26.26 -3.84
CA THR A 342 18.62 26.57 -3.75
C THR A 342 19.29 25.82 -2.59
N ALA A 343 18.67 25.84 -1.40
CA ALA A 343 19.21 25.16 -0.22
C ALA A 343 19.27 23.64 -0.40
N ALA A 344 18.24 23.02 -0.98
CA ALA A 344 18.21 21.59 -1.28
C ALA A 344 19.30 21.17 -2.27
N ARG A 345 19.57 21.99 -3.30
CA ARG A 345 20.67 21.73 -4.25
C ARG A 345 22.03 21.87 -3.58
N GLN A 346 22.21 22.91 -2.75
CA GLN A 346 23.45 23.11 -2.03
C GLN A 346 23.76 21.92 -1.11
N ARG A 347 22.77 21.46 -0.33
CA ARG A 347 22.92 20.26 0.52
C ARG A 347 23.28 19.00 -0.28
N ALA A 348 22.63 18.79 -1.44
CA ALA A 348 22.97 17.67 -2.32
C ALA A 348 24.42 17.74 -2.84
N HIS A 349 24.92 18.95 -3.14
CA HIS A 349 26.31 19.16 -3.55
C HIS A 349 27.31 18.96 -2.40
N GLU A 350 27.00 19.42 -1.19
CA GLU A 350 27.84 19.25 0.00
C GLU A 350 28.02 17.77 0.34
N VAL A 351 26.93 17.00 0.38
CA VAL A 351 26.99 15.54 0.63
C VAL A 351 27.78 14.80 -0.47
N ALA A 352 27.65 15.23 -1.72
CA ALA A 352 28.41 14.66 -2.83
C ALA A 352 29.92 14.99 -2.79
N ALA A 353 30.29 16.14 -2.19
CA ALA A 353 31.69 16.58 -2.08
C ALA A 353 32.43 15.91 -0.91
N ASP A 354 31.73 15.63 0.19
CA ASP A 354 32.31 14.98 1.39
C ASP A 354 32.52 13.47 1.23
N CYS A 355 31.93 12.86 0.19
CA CYS A 355 32.06 11.42 -0.09
C CYS A 355 33.18 11.14 -1.10
N ASP A 356 34.34 10.68 -0.63
CA ASP A 356 35.46 10.15 -1.47
C ASP A 356 35.08 8.88 -2.29
N GLY A 357 33.82 8.46 -2.29
CA GLY A 357 33.28 7.47 -3.21
C GLY A 357 31.77 7.61 -3.39
N ALA A 358 31.31 7.64 -4.65
CA ALA A 358 29.90 7.74 -5.04
C ALA A 358 28.97 6.68 -4.42
N ALA A 359 29.51 5.58 -3.90
CA ALA A 359 28.75 4.56 -3.17
C ALA A 359 28.30 4.98 -1.75
N HIS A 360 28.91 6.02 -1.16
CA HIS A 360 28.57 6.50 0.20
C HIS A 360 27.56 7.65 0.21
N ALA A 361 27.45 8.43 -0.87
CA ALA A 361 26.49 9.55 -0.94
C ALA A 361 25.03 9.08 -0.89
N ALA A 362 24.73 7.87 -1.38
CA ALA A 362 23.41 7.26 -1.30
C ALA A 362 23.10 6.60 0.07
N LEU A 363 24.11 6.52 0.96
CA LEU A 363 23.93 6.04 2.34
C LEU A 363 23.51 7.15 3.30
N GLN A 364 23.46 8.41 2.85
CA GLN A 364 23.07 9.54 3.67
C GLN A 364 21.75 10.14 3.19
N GLU A 365 20.84 10.30 4.13
CA GLU A 365 19.58 11.01 3.93
C GLU A 365 19.82 12.50 3.68
N TRP A 366 19.24 13.05 2.61
CA TRP A 366 19.35 14.48 2.29
C TRP A 366 18.24 15.32 2.94
N LEU A 367 17.04 14.76 3.02
CA LEU A 367 15.85 15.40 3.56
C LEU A 367 14.91 14.33 4.09
N ASP A 368 14.40 14.53 5.29
CA ASP A 368 13.41 13.64 5.90
C ASP A 368 12.14 13.52 5.01
N PRO A 369 11.60 12.30 4.80
CA PRO A 369 10.42 12.05 3.99
C PRO A 369 9.22 12.92 4.34
N THR A 370 9.02 13.23 5.63
CA THR A 370 7.90 14.06 6.07
C THR A 370 7.98 15.48 5.51
N HIS A 371 9.18 16.07 5.55
CA HIS A 371 9.44 17.39 4.95
C HIS A 371 9.37 17.33 3.43
N LEU A 372 9.87 16.26 2.81
CA LEU A 372 9.76 16.07 1.36
C LEU A 372 8.29 16.05 0.89
N ALA A 373 7.42 15.32 1.60
CA ALA A 373 5.98 15.31 1.33
C ALA A 373 5.35 16.69 1.50
N ALA A 374 5.71 17.40 2.58
CA ALA A 374 5.23 18.75 2.84
C ALA A 374 5.63 19.74 1.75
N TRP A 375 6.88 19.69 1.28
CA TRP A 375 7.37 20.53 0.19
C TRP A 375 6.60 20.26 -1.11
N ALA A 376 6.45 18.98 -1.49
CA ALA A 376 5.74 18.59 -2.72
C ALA A 376 4.27 19.02 -2.71
N ILE A 377 3.58 18.83 -1.59
CA ILE A 377 2.19 19.27 -1.42
C ILE A 377 2.10 20.80 -1.50
N SER A 378 3.03 21.53 -0.88
CA SER A 378 3.05 22.99 -0.89
C SER A 378 3.19 23.53 -2.32
N LEU A 379 4.12 22.98 -3.11
CA LEU A 379 4.27 23.33 -4.52
C LEU A 379 3.02 23.00 -5.34
N LYS A 380 2.38 21.85 -5.08
CA LYS A 380 1.10 21.49 -5.72
C LYS A 380 0.00 22.51 -5.41
N ARG A 381 -0.04 23.06 -4.19
CA ARG A 381 -1.03 24.07 -3.75
C ARG A 381 -0.72 25.48 -4.28
N LEU A 382 0.55 25.78 -4.51
CA LEU A 382 1.03 27.04 -5.11
C LEU A 382 0.86 27.10 -6.62
N GLN A 383 0.39 26.01 -7.25
CA GLN A 383 0.21 25.95 -8.68
C GLN A 383 -0.76 27.03 -9.18
N VAL A 384 -0.23 28.19 -9.58
CA VAL A 384 -0.94 29.25 -10.30
C VAL A 384 -0.81 28.97 -11.81
N PRO A 385 -1.89 29.05 -12.61
CA PRO A 385 -1.85 28.76 -14.05
C PRO A 385 -0.83 29.58 -14.87
N GLU A 386 -0.29 30.68 -14.32
CA GLU A 386 0.43 31.71 -15.06
C GLU A 386 1.93 31.82 -14.72
N ALA A 387 2.43 31.17 -13.65
CA ALA A 387 3.82 31.31 -13.21
C ALA A 387 4.58 29.97 -13.31
N PRO A 388 5.64 29.87 -14.13
CA PRO A 388 6.42 28.64 -14.23
C PRO A 388 7.48 28.52 -13.12
N PHE A 389 7.23 27.71 -12.09
CA PHE A 389 8.20 27.35 -11.02
C PHE A 389 9.08 26.15 -11.42
N PHE A 390 9.59 26.12 -12.67
CA PHE A 390 10.32 24.96 -13.22
C PHE A 390 11.56 24.55 -12.42
N SER A 391 12.32 25.52 -11.90
CA SER A 391 13.53 25.27 -11.10
C SER A 391 13.20 24.56 -9.78
N ALA A 392 12.09 24.93 -9.13
CA ALA A 392 11.66 24.32 -7.89
C ALA A 392 11.14 22.89 -8.08
N VAL A 393 10.45 22.64 -9.20
CA VAL A 393 10.00 21.27 -9.51
C VAL A 393 11.18 20.36 -9.86
N ALA A 394 12.17 20.85 -10.61
CA ALA A 394 13.37 20.06 -10.91
C ALA A 394 14.18 19.71 -9.64
N GLY A 395 14.28 20.63 -8.68
CA GLY A 395 14.89 20.37 -7.37
C GLY A 395 14.13 19.30 -6.57
N LEU A 396 12.80 19.37 -6.59
CA LEU A 396 11.94 18.38 -5.94
C LEU A 396 12.06 16.98 -6.58
N GLU A 397 12.09 16.91 -7.92
CA GLU A 397 12.23 15.65 -8.67
C GLU A 397 13.49 14.88 -8.22
N LEU A 398 14.64 15.56 -8.13
CA LEU A 398 15.90 14.97 -7.67
C LEU A 398 15.83 14.46 -6.22
N GLN A 399 15.16 15.20 -5.34
CA GLN A 399 15.06 14.86 -3.92
C GLN A 399 14.13 13.66 -3.69
N VAL A 400 13.05 13.54 -4.48
CA VAL A 400 12.20 12.34 -4.49
C VAL A 400 12.97 11.13 -5.01
N GLU A 401 13.77 11.30 -6.06
CA GLU A 401 14.61 10.22 -6.60
C GLU A 401 15.56 9.69 -5.53
N HIS A 402 16.33 10.59 -4.90
CA HIS A 402 17.27 10.23 -3.83
C HIS A 402 16.60 9.55 -2.63
N ALA A 403 15.49 10.09 -2.13
CA ALA A 403 14.80 9.54 -0.96
C ALA A 403 14.32 8.10 -1.21
N ALA A 404 13.78 7.82 -2.40
CA ALA A 404 13.37 6.46 -2.77
C ALA A 404 14.58 5.50 -2.87
N GLU A 405 15.70 5.95 -3.41
CA GLU A 405 16.93 5.14 -3.50
C GLU A 405 17.55 4.87 -2.13
N TYR A 406 17.63 5.88 -1.26
CA TYR A 406 18.10 5.76 0.13
C TYR A 406 17.29 4.70 0.89
N VAL A 407 15.96 4.79 0.87
CA VAL A 407 15.08 3.79 1.52
C VAL A 407 15.24 2.40 0.90
N THR A 408 15.41 2.31 -0.42
CA THR A 408 15.67 1.04 -1.10
C THR A 408 16.95 0.39 -0.57
N GLN A 409 18.04 1.16 -0.44
CA GLN A 409 19.33 0.65 0.04
C GLN A 409 19.27 0.17 1.49
N LEU A 410 18.57 0.90 2.37
CA LEU A 410 18.32 0.47 3.75
C LEU A 410 17.60 -0.89 3.79
N LEU A 411 16.58 -1.07 2.95
CA LEU A 411 15.83 -2.33 2.87
C LEU A 411 16.65 -3.46 2.23
N GLU A 412 17.50 -3.15 1.25
CA GLU A 412 18.42 -4.11 0.63
C GLU A 412 19.51 -4.61 1.59
N ALA A 413 19.90 -3.82 2.60
CA ALA A 413 20.82 -4.30 3.65
C ALA A 413 20.27 -5.53 4.39
N VAL A 414 18.94 -5.67 4.46
CA VAL A 414 18.24 -6.81 5.10
C VAL A 414 17.81 -7.87 4.08
N THR A 415 17.28 -7.43 2.93
CA THR A 415 16.65 -8.31 1.93
C THR A 415 17.60 -8.76 0.81
N GLY A 416 18.77 -8.14 0.73
CA GLY A 416 19.76 -8.33 -0.32
C GLY A 416 20.31 -9.75 -0.36
N VAL A 417 20.91 -10.08 -1.50
CA VAL A 417 21.45 -11.42 -1.75
C VAL A 417 22.66 -11.68 -0.85
N THR A 418 22.68 -12.82 -0.16
CA THR A 418 23.88 -13.19 0.64
C THR A 418 25.13 -13.38 -0.23
N PRO A 419 26.36 -13.23 0.29
CA PRO A 419 27.59 -13.47 -0.49
C PRO A 419 27.63 -14.82 -1.20
N ARG A 420 27.13 -15.88 -0.54
CA ARG A 420 26.96 -17.21 -1.14
C ARG A 420 25.99 -17.18 -2.32
N GLY A 421 24.88 -16.46 -2.16
CA GLY A 421 23.88 -16.21 -3.21
C GLY A 421 24.49 -15.49 -4.42
N HIS A 422 25.32 -14.47 -4.18
CA HIS A 422 26.04 -13.76 -5.23
C HIS A 422 26.97 -14.69 -6.02
N VAL A 423 27.75 -15.54 -5.34
CA VAL A 423 28.61 -16.53 -6.02
C VAL A 423 27.77 -17.48 -6.88
N THR A 424 26.67 -18.03 -6.35
CA THR A 424 25.79 -18.90 -7.15
C THR A 424 25.16 -18.17 -8.33
N ALA A 425 24.71 -16.94 -8.16
CA ALA A 425 24.10 -16.13 -9.22
C ALA A 425 25.12 -15.82 -10.33
N SER A 426 26.34 -15.43 -9.95
CA SER A 426 27.43 -15.14 -10.89
C SER A 426 27.86 -16.38 -11.66
N LEU A 427 27.94 -17.55 -11.00
CA LEU A 427 28.28 -18.82 -11.65
C LEU A 427 27.17 -19.35 -12.55
N SER A 428 25.90 -19.07 -12.24
CA SER A 428 24.77 -19.50 -13.09
C SER A 428 24.55 -18.59 -14.30
N ARG A 429 25.04 -17.34 -14.28
CA ARG A 429 25.09 -16.46 -15.48
C ARG A 429 26.15 -16.92 -16.51
N LEU A 430 27.13 -17.73 -16.13
CA LEU A 430 28.29 -18.11 -16.96
C LEU A 430 28.15 -19.42 -17.76
N ARG A 431 26.95 -20.02 -17.87
CA ARG A 431 26.73 -21.18 -18.77
C ARG A 431 25.90 -20.79 -20.01
N PRO A 432 26.53 -20.35 -21.11
CA PRO A 432 26.00 -20.66 -22.44
C PRO A 432 26.27 -22.15 -22.68
N GLY A 433 25.35 -23.01 -22.24
CA GLY A 433 25.41 -24.43 -22.60
C GLY A 433 25.14 -24.58 -24.10
N PRO A 434 25.95 -25.34 -24.85
CA PRO A 434 25.64 -25.61 -26.24
C PRO A 434 24.32 -26.38 -26.29
N GLN A 435 23.49 -26.05 -27.27
CA GLN A 435 22.29 -26.82 -27.62
C GLN A 435 22.71 -28.28 -27.90
N GLY A 436 22.54 -29.12 -26.88
CA GLY A 436 22.70 -30.57 -26.97
C GLY A 436 21.35 -31.22 -26.87
N SER A 437 20.78 -31.58 -28.02
CA SER A 437 19.62 -32.45 -28.14
C SER A 437 19.84 -33.76 -27.39
N THR A 438 18.92 -34.15 -26.51
CA THR A 438 18.15 -35.41 -26.59
C THR A 438 17.35 -35.69 -25.30
N SER A 439 16.03 -35.87 -25.50
CA SER A 439 15.13 -36.74 -24.73
C SER A 439 15.28 -36.80 -23.20
N LEU A 440 14.59 -35.89 -22.51
CA LEU A 440 13.92 -36.23 -21.25
C LEU A 440 12.58 -35.50 -21.23
N ALA A 441 11.52 -36.28 -21.09
CA ALA A 441 10.12 -35.89 -21.18
C ALA A 441 9.86 -34.52 -20.55
N GLN A 442 9.31 -33.61 -21.35
CA GLN A 442 8.59 -32.42 -20.88
C GLN A 442 7.39 -32.89 -20.04
N ARG A 443 7.61 -33.21 -18.76
CA ARG A 443 6.53 -33.15 -17.78
C ARG A 443 6.06 -31.72 -17.74
N GLY A 444 4.75 -31.51 -17.90
CA GLY A 444 4.10 -30.21 -17.84
C GLY A 444 4.43 -29.48 -16.55
N ASN A 445 5.48 -28.68 -16.59
CA ASN A 445 5.84 -27.80 -15.49
C ASN A 445 4.77 -26.72 -15.44
N ALA A 446 4.00 -26.69 -14.35
CA ALA A 446 3.08 -25.60 -14.07
C ALA A 446 3.79 -24.24 -14.27
N PRO A 447 3.09 -23.22 -14.81
CA PRO A 447 3.68 -21.90 -15.01
C PRO A 447 4.20 -21.39 -13.66
N LYS A 448 5.52 -21.16 -13.58
CA LYS A 448 6.17 -20.61 -12.39
C LYS A 448 6.12 -19.08 -12.44
N PRO A 449 5.89 -18.41 -11.30
CA PRO A 449 5.94 -16.95 -11.24
C PRO A 449 7.33 -16.44 -11.62
N VAL A 450 7.40 -15.24 -12.21
CA VAL A 450 8.64 -14.60 -12.63
C VAL A 450 9.28 -13.89 -11.42
N GLY A 451 10.57 -14.15 -11.19
CA GLY A 451 11.37 -13.43 -10.21
C GLY A 451 11.80 -12.08 -10.79
N LEU A 452 11.37 -10.99 -10.18
CA LEU A 452 11.65 -9.62 -10.64
C LEU A 452 12.92 -9.05 -10.00
N ASP A 453 13.12 -9.33 -8.71
CA ASP A 453 14.22 -8.80 -7.91
C ASP A 453 14.89 -9.96 -7.16
N ALA A 454 16.22 -9.95 -7.14
CA ALA A 454 17.01 -10.98 -6.48
C ALA A 454 17.05 -10.73 -4.97
N THR A 455 16.88 -11.78 -4.17
CA THR A 455 16.79 -11.66 -2.71
C THR A 455 17.38 -12.88 -2.01
N ALA A 456 17.70 -12.75 -0.73
CA ALA A 456 18.15 -13.86 0.10
C ALA A 456 17.07 -14.95 0.25
N ALA A 457 17.50 -16.16 0.62
CA ALA A 457 16.57 -17.19 1.05
C ALA A 457 15.88 -16.79 2.39
N PRO A 458 14.66 -17.28 2.68
CA PRO A 458 13.95 -16.96 3.91
C PRO A 458 14.76 -17.37 5.14
N HIS A 459 15.08 -16.42 6.02
CA HIS A 459 15.95 -16.63 7.19
C HIS A 459 15.38 -16.14 8.52
N GLY A 460 14.10 -15.74 8.50
CA GLY A 460 13.29 -15.32 9.64
C GLY A 460 12.49 -14.09 9.27
N VAL A 461 11.43 -13.81 10.03
CA VAL A 461 10.78 -12.50 9.96
C VAL A 461 11.77 -11.45 10.46
N GLN A 462 12.08 -10.47 9.62
CA GLN A 462 12.98 -9.37 9.92
C GLN A 462 12.19 -8.12 10.36
N THR A 463 12.85 -7.22 11.08
CA THR A 463 12.37 -5.87 11.33
C THR A 463 12.94 -4.93 10.27
N PRO A 464 12.11 -4.10 9.61
CA PRO A 464 12.60 -3.12 8.65
C PRO A 464 13.43 -2.06 9.38
N PRO A 465 14.55 -1.62 8.80
CA PRO A 465 15.38 -0.55 9.38
C PRO A 465 14.80 0.84 9.15
N THR A 466 13.77 0.97 8.30
CA THR A 466 13.12 2.23 7.95
C THR A 466 12.08 2.63 8.99
N GLU A 467 11.81 3.93 9.09
CA GLU A 467 10.72 4.41 9.91
C GLU A 467 9.36 4.00 9.29
N SER A 468 8.30 4.10 10.09
CA SER A 468 6.98 3.62 9.69
C SER A 468 6.25 4.53 8.70
N GLY A 469 6.73 5.77 8.52
CA GLY A 469 6.12 6.78 7.64
C GLY A 469 6.84 6.98 6.30
N ASP A 470 8.10 6.54 6.17
CA ASP A 470 8.99 6.92 5.05
C ASP A 470 8.40 6.60 3.68
N THR A 471 7.99 5.35 3.48
CA THR A 471 7.45 4.91 2.19
C THR A 471 6.19 5.69 1.81
N GLY A 472 5.31 5.93 2.78
CA GLY A 472 4.06 6.66 2.55
C GLY A 472 4.30 8.12 2.18
N ASN A 473 5.14 8.80 2.95
CA ASN A 473 5.53 10.18 2.68
C ASN A 473 6.24 10.33 1.33
N ILE A 474 7.14 9.41 0.96
CA ILE A 474 7.79 9.39 -0.37
C ILE A 474 6.76 9.19 -1.49
N LEU A 475 5.78 8.29 -1.30
CA LEU A 475 4.70 8.09 -2.28
C LEU A 475 3.84 9.34 -2.45
N VAL A 476 3.52 10.04 -1.35
CA VAL A 476 2.79 11.31 -1.37
C VAL A 476 3.58 12.37 -2.15
N ALA A 477 4.88 12.49 -1.87
CA ALA A 477 5.77 13.40 -2.57
C ALA A 477 5.83 13.08 -4.07
N ALA A 478 6.09 11.81 -4.42
CA ALA A 478 6.13 11.34 -5.79
C ALA A 478 4.80 11.63 -6.52
N THR A 479 3.66 11.34 -5.90
CA THR A 479 2.33 11.62 -6.48
C THR A 479 2.14 13.10 -6.80
N ALA A 480 2.54 13.98 -5.88
CA ALA A 480 2.48 15.43 -6.09
C ALA A 480 3.45 15.89 -7.20
N THR A 481 4.66 15.34 -7.25
CA THR A 481 5.65 15.60 -8.31
C THR A 481 5.15 15.18 -9.69
N LEU A 482 4.58 13.98 -9.82
CA LEU A 482 3.97 13.49 -11.07
C LEU A 482 2.85 14.42 -11.54
N HIS A 483 1.97 14.82 -10.62
CA HIS A 483 0.87 15.77 -10.90
C HIS A 483 1.38 17.13 -11.38
N LEU A 484 2.45 17.64 -10.76
CA LEU A 484 3.11 18.89 -11.16
C LEU A 484 3.80 18.76 -12.53
N ALA A 485 4.34 17.59 -12.86
CA ALA A 485 4.94 17.30 -14.15
C ALA A 485 3.91 17.29 -15.28
N HIS A 486 2.74 16.66 -15.09
CA HIS A 486 1.67 16.60 -16.09
C HIS A 486 1.16 17.97 -16.54
N ARG A 487 1.08 18.92 -15.61
CA ARG A 487 0.42 20.22 -15.82
C ARG A 487 1.35 21.32 -16.28
N ALA A 488 2.65 21.10 -16.25
CA ALA A 488 3.59 22.10 -16.69
C ALA A 488 3.66 22.12 -18.22
N ALA A 489 3.18 23.22 -18.83
CA ALA A 489 3.18 23.38 -20.27
C ALA A 489 4.62 23.30 -20.84
N GLY A 490 4.80 22.52 -21.91
CA GLY A 490 6.10 22.38 -22.59
C GLY A 490 7.04 21.36 -21.95
N ILE A 491 6.60 20.11 -21.80
CA ILE A 491 7.46 19.01 -21.34
C ILE A 491 8.56 18.79 -22.39
N GLY A 492 9.77 19.27 -22.11
CA GLY A 492 10.94 18.83 -22.83
C GLY A 492 11.29 17.39 -22.48
N MET A 493 11.90 16.65 -23.41
CA MET A 493 12.45 15.30 -23.23
C MET A 493 13.15 15.03 -21.88
N PRO A 494 14.03 15.92 -21.33
CA PRO A 494 14.71 15.64 -20.07
C PRO A 494 13.78 15.46 -18.87
N ARG A 495 12.59 16.07 -18.91
CA ARG A 495 11.63 16.00 -17.81
C ARG A 495 10.80 14.72 -17.85
N GLU A 496 10.45 14.24 -19.04
CA GLU A 496 9.84 12.91 -19.16
C GLU A 496 10.76 11.82 -18.61
N GLU A 497 12.07 11.94 -18.86
CA GLU A 497 13.06 11.00 -18.36
C GLU A 497 13.18 11.07 -16.82
N SER A 498 13.22 12.28 -16.25
CA SER A 498 13.19 12.50 -14.80
C SER A 498 11.98 11.83 -14.15
N VAL A 499 10.80 12.03 -14.73
CA VAL A 499 9.57 11.43 -14.21
C VAL A 499 9.58 9.90 -14.32
N ARG A 500 10.09 9.33 -15.43
CA ARG A 500 10.25 7.88 -15.56
C ARG A 500 11.19 7.33 -14.48
N ARG A 501 12.32 8.00 -14.21
CA ARG A 501 13.23 7.62 -13.13
C ARG A 501 12.54 7.60 -11.78
N ILE A 502 11.73 8.61 -11.45
CA ILE A 502 10.93 8.65 -10.22
C ILE A 502 10.01 7.42 -10.13
N VAL A 503 9.31 7.06 -11.21
CA VAL A 503 8.44 5.88 -11.22
C VAL A 503 9.25 4.60 -10.97
N ASP A 504 10.39 4.44 -11.64
CA ASP A 504 11.24 3.25 -11.52
C ASP A 504 11.86 3.12 -10.13
N VAL A 505 12.36 4.20 -9.53
CA VAL A 505 12.95 4.18 -8.19
C VAL A 505 11.89 3.93 -7.12
N CYS A 506 10.69 4.49 -7.26
CA CYS A 506 9.57 4.19 -6.36
C CYS A 506 9.12 2.73 -6.49
N LEU A 507 9.07 2.16 -7.71
CA LEU A 507 8.77 0.74 -7.91
C LEU A 507 9.82 -0.18 -7.29
N ARG A 508 11.11 0.19 -7.37
CA ARG A 508 12.20 -0.53 -6.70
C ARG A 508 12.05 -0.46 -5.18
N MET A 509 11.88 0.72 -4.61
CA MET A 509 11.63 0.91 -3.18
C MET A 509 10.48 0.01 -2.71
N LEU A 510 9.34 0.11 -3.38
CA LEU A 510 8.14 -0.61 -3.00
C LEU A 510 8.28 -2.12 -3.13
N ALA A 511 9.09 -2.64 -4.06
CA ALA A 511 9.35 -4.07 -4.17
C ALA A 511 9.99 -4.66 -2.89
N HIS A 512 10.76 -3.85 -2.18
CA HIS A 512 11.42 -4.19 -0.92
C HIS A 512 10.61 -3.79 0.32
N THR A 513 9.79 -2.73 0.26
CA THR A 513 8.98 -2.27 1.41
C THR A 513 8.08 -3.40 1.95
N PRO A 514 7.98 -3.61 3.28
CA PRO A 514 7.04 -4.56 3.86
C PRO A 514 5.57 -4.18 3.62
N ASN A 515 4.69 -5.18 3.50
CA ASN A 515 3.28 -4.92 3.17
C ASN A 515 2.54 -4.06 4.22
N TYR A 516 2.92 -4.15 5.51
CA TYR A 516 2.28 -3.38 6.58
C TYR A 516 2.77 -1.92 6.68
N ASP A 517 3.77 -1.51 5.89
CA ASP A 517 4.19 -0.10 5.79
C ASP A 517 3.64 0.58 4.52
N ILE A 518 2.96 -0.17 3.64
CA ILE A 518 2.35 0.38 2.43
C ILE A 518 0.92 0.83 2.76
N CYS A 519 0.68 2.14 2.75
CA CYS A 519 -0.66 2.70 2.85
C CYS A 519 -1.45 2.47 1.55
N PRO A 520 -2.60 1.78 1.57
CA PRO A 520 -3.38 1.51 0.36
C PRO A 520 -3.89 2.77 -0.35
N ASP A 521 -4.31 3.79 0.40
CA ASP A 521 -4.81 5.05 -0.19
C ASP A 521 -3.72 5.79 -0.97
N GLU A 522 -2.52 5.92 -0.39
CA GLU A 522 -1.39 6.59 -1.02
C GLU A 522 -0.89 5.81 -2.25
N ALA A 523 -0.80 4.47 -2.14
CA ALA A 523 -0.40 3.62 -3.25
C ALA A 523 -1.40 3.67 -4.42
N VAL A 524 -2.71 3.72 -4.14
CA VAL A 524 -3.76 3.86 -5.16
C VAL A 524 -3.72 5.25 -5.80
N ALA A 525 -3.52 6.31 -5.02
CA ALA A 525 -3.41 7.67 -5.53
C ALA A 525 -2.20 7.81 -6.47
N TRP A 526 -1.04 7.31 -6.05
CA TRP A 526 0.17 7.27 -6.86
C TRP A 526 -0.03 6.45 -8.14
N ALA A 527 -0.61 5.25 -8.03
CA ALA A 527 -0.87 4.37 -9.17
C ALA A 527 -1.79 5.00 -10.22
N CYS A 528 -2.79 5.77 -9.79
CA CYS A 528 -3.63 6.53 -10.72
C CYS A 528 -2.83 7.58 -11.50
N GLU A 529 -1.95 8.34 -10.84
CA GLU A 529 -1.11 9.33 -11.52
C GLU A 529 -0.11 8.68 -12.48
N VAL A 530 0.44 7.51 -12.12
CA VAL A 530 1.35 6.75 -13.00
C VAL A 530 0.65 6.29 -14.29
N LEU A 531 -0.58 5.79 -14.17
CA LEU A 531 -1.34 5.30 -15.32
C LEU A 531 -1.85 6.44 -16.21
N ASP A 532 -2.35 7.52 -15.61
CA ASP A 532 -2.86 8.68 -16.37
C ASP A 532 -1.74 9.42 -17.11
N GLY A 533 -0.52 9.41 -16.56
CA GLY A 533 0.67 9.94 -17.24
C GLY A 533 1.21 9.08 -18.37
N GLY A 534 0.74 7.84 -18.53
CA GLY A 534 1.24 6.91 -19.54
C GLY A 534 2.72 6.52 -19.36
N TYR A 535 3.28 6.71 -18.16
CA TYR A 535 4.72 6.48 -17.92
C TYR A 535 5.15 5.02 -18.08
N LEU A 536 4.20 4.09 -18.01
CA LEU A 536 4.42 2.66 -18.21
C LEU A 536 4.13 2.19 -19.64
N THR A 537 3.49 3.01 -20.49
CA THR A 537 3.08 2.64 -21.87
C THR A 537 4.02 3.17 -22.95
N GLN A 538 4.77 4.25 -22.67
CA GLN A 538 5.65 4.87 -23.65
C GLN A 538 6.96 4.09 -23.86
N THR A 539 6.98 3.28 -24.89
CA THR A 539 8.20 2.85 -25.59
C THR A 539 8.57 3.91 -26.62
N SER A 540 9.05 5.10 -26.21
CA SER A 540 9.63 6.03 -27.18
C SER A 540 11.05 5.58 -27.57
N GLY A 541 11.09 4.46 -28.28
CA GLY A 541 12.22 4.06 -29.11
C GLY A 541 12.16 4.79 -30.43
N LEU A 542 12.45 6.09 -30.43
CA LEU A 542 12.89 6.83 -31.62
C LEU A 542 13.96 7.85 -31.18
N TYR A 543 15.22 7.55 -31.53
CA TYR A 543 16.44 8.35 -31.34
C TYR A 543 17.18 8.30 -29.99
N HIS A 544 17.83 7.16 -29.71
CA HIS A 544 19.17 7.20 -29.11
C HIS A 544 20.10 6.17 -29.76
N PRO A 545 20.86 6.54 -30.82
CA PRO A 545 21.97 5.73 -31.25
C PRO A 545 23.17 6.00 -30.34
N ALA A 546 23.66 4.93 -29.71
CA ALA A 546 25.04 4.77 -29.26
C ALA A 546 25.56 5.72 -28.15
N ARG A 547 25.48 5.25 -26.90
CA ARG A 547 26.69 5.12 -26.06
C ARG A 547 26.42 4.15 -24.90
N SER A 548 27.31 3.15 -24.78
CA SER A 548 27.33 2.07 -23.79
C SER A 548 26.46 0.84 -24.14
N GLY A 549 27.13 -0.28 -24.41
CA GLY A 549 26.54 -1.55 -24.87
C GLY A 549 25.77 -2.33 -23.81
N SER A 550 24.61 -1.80 -23.39
CA SER A 550 23.59 -2.52 -22.62
C SER A 550 22.31 -2.66 -23.44
N GLN A 551 21.73 -3.86 -23.46
CA GLN A 551 20.52 -4.23 -24.22
C GLN A 551 19.27 -3.45 -23.74
N ALA A 552 18.92 -2.35 -24.42
CA ALA A 552 17.75 -1.53 -24.10
C ALA A 552 16.45 -1.96 -24.82
N THR A 553 16.04 -3.24 -24.74
CA THR A 553 14.78 -3.73 -25.37
C THR A 553 13.89 -4.60 -24.47
N GLY A 554 13.97 -4.46 -23.14
CA GLY A 554 13.14 -5.28 -22.21
C GLY A 554 12.66 -4.60 -20.93
N GLU A 555 12.99 -3.34 -20.68
CA GLU A 555 12.80 -2.70 -19.36
C GLU A 555 11.32 -2.36 -19.07
N SER A 556 10.57 -1.85 -20.06
CA SER A 556 9.16 -1.46 -19.90
C SER A 556 8.24 -2.60 -19.44
N GLY A 557 8.43 -3.81 -19.99
CA GLY A 557 7.67 -5.00 -19.58
C GLY A 557 7.93 -5.41 -18.13
N THR A 558 9.13 -5.16 -17.61
CA THR A 558 9.48 -5.45 -16.21
C THR A 558 8.94 -4.42 -15.23
N ALA A 559 8.91 -3.13 -15.60
CA ALA A 559 8.30 -2.06 -14.81
C ALA A 559 6.79 -2.29 -14.64
N GLY A 560 6.08 -2.65 -15.73
CA GLY A 560 4.66 -3.01 -15.66
C GLY A 560 4.37 -4.22 -14.76
N LEU A 561 5.26 -5.22 -14.74
CA LEU A 561 5.15 -6.36 -13.83
C LEU A 561 5.40 -5.97 -12.36
N ARG A 562 6.38 -5.11 -12.08
CA ARG A 562 6.62 -4.57 -10.73
C ARG A 562 5.42 -3.76 -10.24
N PHE A 563 4.85 -2.94 -11.11
CA PHE A 563 3.65 -2.15 -10.83
C PHE A 563 2.44 -3.03 -10.48
N LEU A 564 2.13 -4.05 -11.28
CA LEU A 564 1.04 -4.98 -10.97
C LEU A 564 1.33 -5.84 -9.73
N LEU A 565 2.60 -6.20 -9.49
CA LEU A 565 2.99 -6.92 -8.29
C LEU A 565 2.75 -6.08 -7.04
N LEU A 566 3.12 -4.80 -7.05
CA LEU A 566 2.79 -3.84 -5.99
C LEU A 566 1.29 -3.81 -5.72
N LEU A 567 0.48 -3.57 -6.75
CA LEU A 567 -0.97 -3.50 -6.60
C LEU A 567 -1.55 -4.81 -6.03
N SER A 568 -1.02 -5.97 -6.47
CA SER A 568 -1.49 -7.28 -5.99
C SER A 568 -1.23 -7.55 -4.50
N ARG A 569 -0.38 -6.73 -3.85
CA ARG A 569 -0.05 -6.83 -2.42
C ARG A 569 -0.96 -5.99 -1.53
N LEU A 570 -1.74 -5.08 -2.12
CA LEU A 570 -2.60 -4.16 -1.38
C LEU A 570 -3.84 -4.86 -0.83
N SER A 571 -4.31 -4.38 0.33
CA SER A 571 -5.63 -4.71 0.88
C SER A 571 -6.63 -3.65 0.43
N TYR A 572 -7.47 -3.99 -0.55
CA TYR A 572 -8.44 -3.04 -1.12
C TYR A 572 -9.60 -2.71 -0.17
N ASP A 573 -9.90 -3.59 0.79
CA ASP A 573 -10.93 -3.36 1.82
C ASP A 573 -10.64 -2.12 2.68
N SER A 574 -9.36 -1.86 2.95
CA SER A 574 -8.89 -0.75 3.79
C SER A 574 -8.73 0.60 3.08
N VAL A 575 -8.99 0.69 1.77
CA VAL A 575 -8.90 1.96 1.03
C VAL A 575 -10.07 2.87 1.42
N ALA A 576 -9.78 4.01 2.06
CA ALA A 576 -10.79 4.99 2.44
C ALA A 576 -11.30 5.80 1.23
N GLN A 577 -10.41 6.15 0.31
CA GLN A 577 -10.73 6.93 -0.89
C GLN A 577 -11.31 6.05 -2.01
N ARG A 578 -12.56 5.62 -1.85
CA ARG A 578 -13.24 4.72 -2.80
C ARG A 578 -13.28 5.23 -4.24
N ALA A 579 -13.44 6.55 -4.44
CA ALA A 579 -13.41 7.16 -5.77
C ALA A 579 -12.04 7.01 -6.47
N ALA A 580 -10.93 7.08 -5.72
CA ALA A 580 -9.60 6.87 -6.27
C ALA A 580 -9.40 5.39 -6.68
N LEU A 581 -9.94 4.45 -5.91
CA LEU A 581 -9.94 3.04 -6.28
C LEU A 581 -10.80 2.76 -7.52
N GLY A 582 -11.96 3.42 -7.65
CA GLY A 582 -12.78 3.39 -8.86
C GLY A 582 -12.02 3.89 -10.09
N ARG A 583 -11.31 5.04 -9.96
CA ARG A 583 -10.41 5.58 -11.01
C ARG A 583 -9.34 4.56 -11.39
N LEU A 584 -8.65 3.96 -10.41
CA LEU A 584 -7.62 2.95 -10.68
C LEU A 584 -8.17 1.79 -11.54
N VAL A 585 -9.36 1.28 -11.22
CA VAL A 585 -9.99 0.19 -11.99
C VAL A 585 -10.28 0.62 -13.43
N VAL A 586 -10.80 1.83 -13.63
CA VAL A 586 -11.07 2.37 -14.98
C VAL A 586 -9.76 2.54 -15.76
N CYS A 587 -8.72 3.09 -15.15
CA CYS A 587 -7.39 3.22 -15.77
C CYS A 587 -6.81 1.85 -16.13
N LEU A 588 -6.93 0.86 -15.24
CA LEU A 588 -6.49 -0.51 -15.50
C LEU A 588 -7.29 -1.18 -16.62
N CYS A 589 -8.55 -0.82 -16.85
CA CYS A 589 -9.33 -1.30 -17.99
C CYS A 589 -8.87 -0.69 -19.32
N ARG A 590 -8.29 0.52 -19.29
CA ARG A 590 -7.76 1.21 -20.47
C ARG A 590 -6.30 0.86 -20.74
N TRP A 591 -5.59 0.29 -19.77
CA TRP A 591 -4.16 -0.03 -19.90
C TRP A 591 -3.92 -1.31 -20.74
N PRO A 592 -3.29 -1.20 -21.92
CA PRO A 592 -3.02 -2.35 -22.79
C PRO A 592 -1.92 -3.26 -22.24
N GLU A 593 -1.92 -4.52 -22.68
CA GLU A 593 -0.83 -5.46 -22.37
C GLU A 593 0.48 -4.96 -23.01
N PRO A 594 1.54 -4.70 -22.21
CA PRO A 594 2.80 -4.22 -22.75
C PRO A 594 3.51 -5.34 -23.53
N VAL A 595 4.43 -4.95 -24.42
CA VAL A 595 5.23 -5.92 -25.17
C VAL A 595 6.22 -6.60 -24.22
N HIS A 596 6.03 -7.89 -24.00
CA HIS A 596 6.88 -8.70 -23.12
C HIS A 596 7.95 -9.46 -23.91
N THR A 597 9.11 -9.68 -23.26
CA THR A 597 10.23 -10.40 -23.90
C THR A 597 9.98 -11.91 -23.93
N THR A 598 9.19 -12.44 -22.99
CA THR A 598 8.87 -13.86 -22.90
C THR A 598 7.38 -14.13 -22.69
N GLY A 599 6.90 -15.28 -23.19
CA GLY A 599 5.52 -15.71 -22.93
C GLY A 599 5.20 -15.96 -21.44
N LYS A 600 6.22 -16.18 -20.60
CA LYS A 600 6.06 -16.29 -19.14
C LYS A 600 5.72 -14.95 -18.50
N GLU A 601 6.40 -13.88 -18.92
CA GLU A 601 6.10 -12.51 -18.46
C GLU A 601 4.68 -12.09 -18.83
N ALA A 602 4.27 -12.34 -20.07
CA ALA A 602 2.89 -12.09 -20.52
C ALA A 602 1.85 -12.86 -19.67
N SER A 603 2.12 -14.13 -19.37
CA SER A 603 1.23 -14.93 -18.51
C SER A 603 1.18 -14.42 -17.06
N GLU A 604 2.31 -13.95 -16.51
CA GLU A 604 2.39 -13.39 -15.17
C GLU A 604 1.70 -12.01 -15.11
N TRP A 605 1.83 -11.18 -16.15
CA TRP A 605 1.11 -9.92 -16.28
C TRP A 605 -0.40 -10.13 -16.24
N ARG A 606 -0.92 -11.04 -17.08
CA ARG A 606 -2.36 -11.38 -17.09
C ARG A 606 -2.82 -11.94 -15.74
N ARG A 607 -2.01 -12.79 -15.09
CA ARG A 607 -2.30 -13.32 -13.75
C ARG A 607 -2.38 -12.19 -12.72
N LEU A 608 -1.37 -11.34 -12.63
CA LEU A 608 -1.31 -10.26 -11.63
C LEU A 608 -2.43 -9.23 -11.86
N ARG A 609 -2.67 -8.82 -13.11
CA ARG A 609 -3.80 -7.95 -13.48
C ARG A 609 -5.13 -8.57 -13.05
N GLY A 610 -5.32 -9.87 -13.29
CA GLY A 610 -6.50 -10.60 -12.82
C GLY A 610 -6.65 -10.60 -11.29
N VAL A 611 -5.56 -10.75 -10.53
CA VAL A 611 -5.58 -10.70 -9.06
C VAL A 611 -5.97 -9.30 -8.58
N VAL A 612 -5.35 -8.26 -9.14
CA VAL A 612 -5.62 -6.85 -8.84
C VAL A 612 -7.08 -6.49 -9.13
N MET A 613 -7.53 -6.76 -10.36
CA MET A 613 -8.90 -6.46 -10.80
C MET A 613 -9.92 -7.23 -9.97
N ARG A 614 -9.65 -8.49 -9.63
CA ARG A 614 -10.50 -9.26 -8.73
C ARG A 614 -10.56 -8.60 -7.35
N GLY A 615 -9.42 -8.29 -6.73
CA GLY A 615 -9.37 -7.68 -5.41
C GLY A 615 -10.15 -6.37 -5.34
N ALA A 616 -9.91 -5.45 -6.28
CA ALA A 616 -10.56 -4.14 -6.31
C ALA A 616 -12.08 -4.24 -6.59
N LEU A 617 -12.50 -5.00 -7.61
CA LEU A 617 -13.91 -5.11 -8.00
C LEU A 617 -14.79 -5.82 -6.96
N HIS A 618 -14.23 -6.61 -6.04
CA HIS A 618 -15.02 -7.26 -4.99
C HIS A 618 -15.43 -6.29 -3.87
N VAL A 619 -14.76 -5.15 -3.75
CA VAL A 619 -14.96 -4.17 -2.67
C VAL A 619 -15.69 -2.92 -3.15
N LEU A 620 -15.51 -2.57 -4.43
CA LEU A 620 -16.13 -1.38 -5.04
C LEU A 620 -17.65 -1.53 -5.17
N GLN A 621 -18.34 -0.39 -4.98
CA GLN A 621 -19.74 -0.22 -5.31
C GLN A 621 -19.89 0.61 -6.60
N VAL A 622 -21.10 0.63 -7.15
CA VAL A 622 -21.42 1.41 -8.36
C VAL A 622 -21.09 2.90 -8.23
N PRO A 623 -21.45 3.59 -7.12
CA PRO A 623 -21.12 5.01 -6.97
C PRO A 623 -19.62 5.30 -7.00
N ASP A 624 -18.79 4.36 -6.55
CA ASP A 624 -17.33 4.51 -6.54
C ASP A 624 -16.76 4.50 -7.96
N LEU A 625 -17.30 3.64 -8.83
CA LEU A 625 -16.93 3.55 -10.24
C LEU A 625 -17.43 4.75 -11.05
N GLU A 626 -18.65 5.22 -10.77
CA GLU A 626 -19.21 6.42 -11.36
C GLU A 626 -18.38 7.67 -10.99
N ALA A 627 -18.02 7.82 -9.72
CA ALA A 627 -17.16 8.89 -9.25
C ALA A 627 -15.74 8.80 -9.85
N GLY A 628 -15.21 7.59 -10.02
CA GLY A 628 -13.91 7.34 -10.63
C GLY A 628 -13.85 7.62 -12.14
N ALA A 629 -14.96 7.43 -12.86
CA ALA A 629 -15.09 7.66 -14.30
C ALA A 629 -15.53 9.09 -14.67
N ALA A 630 -15.85 9.93 -13.68
CA ALA A 630 -16.27 11.30 -13.92
C ALA A 630 -15.21 12.07 -14.75
N PRO A 631 -15.61 12.73 -15.86
CA PRO A 631 -14.66 13.38 -16.76
C PRO A 631 -13.91 14.51 -16.05
N ARG A 632 -12.58 14.52 -16.20
CA ARG A 632 -11.69 15.56 -15.65
C ARG A 632 -11.38 16.69 -16.63
N GLY A 633 -12.04 16.72 -17.79
CA GLY A 633 -11.79 17.66 -18.89
C GLY A 633 -12.74 17.47 -20.08
N SER A 634 -12.33 17.94 -21.27
CA SER A 634 -13.14 17.97 -22.50
C SER A 634 -13.15 16.66 -23.32
N GLU A 635 -12.71 15.54 -22.75
CA GLU A 635 -12.74 14.24 -23.45
C GLU A 635 -14.14 13.60 -23.34
N GLU A 636 -14.62 13.01 -24.44
CA GLU A 636 -15.88 12.27 -24.47
C GLU A 636 -15.88 11.19 -23.38
N ALA A 637 -16.83 11.30 -22.45
CA ALA A 637 -16.90 10.47 -21.26
C ALA A 637 -17.42 9.06 -21.59
N ALA A 638 -16.52 8.17 -22.01
CA ALA A 638 -16.80 6.73 -22.02
C ALA A 638 -17.16 6.29 -20.59
N SER A 639 -18.33 5.66 -20.44
CA SER A 639 -18.85 5.18 -19.15
C SER A 639 -17.93 4.13 -18.53
N TYR A 640 -17.96 4.00 -17.19
CA TYR A 640 -17.21 2.95 -16.51
C TYR A 640 -17.64 1.55 -16.98
N LEU A 641 -18.90 1.38 -17.40
CA LEU A 641 -19.42 0.12 -17.93
C LEU A 641 -18.81 -0.21 -19.28
N GLU A 642 -18.69 0.77 -20.17
CA GLU A 642 -18.00 0.62 -21.45
C GLU A 642 -16.53 0.27 -21.24
N ALA A 643 -15.85 0.93 -20.30
CA ALA A 643 -14.47 0.61 -19.96
C ALA A 643 -14.31 -0.84 -19.47
N LEU A 644 -15.20 -1.33 -18.60
CA LEU A 644 -15.17 -2.71 -18.11
C LEU A 644 -15.52 -3.74 -19.18
N ALA A 645 -16.48 -3.43 -20.06
CA ALA A 645 -16.99 -4.35 -21.07
C ALA A 645 -16.06 -4.43 -22.30
N PHE A 646 -15.60 -3.29 -22.79
CA PHE A 646 -14.91 -3.18 -24.09
C PHE A 646 -13.45 -2.73 -23.97
N GLY A 647 -12.98 -2.44 -22.76
CA GLY A 647 -11.57 -2.16 -22.51
C GLY A 647 -10.68 -3.41 -22.62
N GLU A 648 -9.40 -3.18 -22.34
CA GLU A 648 -8.29 -4.13 -22.42
C GLU A 648 -8.41 -5.28 -21.39
N TYR A 649 -9.24 -5.11 -20.36
CA TYR A 649 -9.44 -6.16 -19.35
C TYR A 649 -10.50 -7.15 -19.83
N GLY A 650 -10.07 -8.36 -20.23
CA GLY A 650 -10.94 -9.45 -20.66
C GLY A 650 -11.53 -10.33 -19.54
N GLY A 651 -11.36 -9.96 -18.26
CA GLY A 651 -11.83 -10.76 -17.14
C GLY A 651 -13.30 -10.56 -16.77
N VAL A 652 -13.73 -11.27 -15.71
CA VAL A 652 -15.12 -11.30 -15.24
C VAL A 652 -15.30 -10.39 -14.02
N ILE A 653 -16.43 -9.69 -13.94
CA ILE A 653 -16.82 -8.86 -12.78
C ILE A 653 -17.68 -9.65 -11.78
N PRO A 654 -17.71 -9.29 -10.48
CA PRO A 654 -18.59 -9.93 -9.52
C PRO A 654 -20.07 -9.76 -9.88
N MET A 655 -20.88 -10.82 -9.72
CA MET A 655 -22.31 -10.76 -10.02
C MET A 655 -23.08 -9.78 -9.13
N ALA A 656 -22.65 -9.57 -7.89
CA ALA A 656 -23.24 -8.55 -7.01
C ALA A 656 -23.11 -7.17 -7.64
N LEU A 657 -21.88 -6.79 -8.04
CA LEU A 657 -21.59 -5.53 -8.71
C LEU A 657 -22.35 -5.38 -10.03
N TRP A 658 -22.44 -6.45 -10.84
CA TRP A 658 -23.24 -6.43 -12.09
C TRP A 658 -24.72 -6.16 -11.82
N ARG A 659 -25.31 -6.79 -10.79
CA ARG A 659 -26.71 -6.58 -10.41
C ARG A 659 -26.94 -5.17 -9.89
N ASP A 660 -26.03 -4.65 -9.07
CA ASP A 660 -26.11 -3.29 -8.56
C ASP A 660 -26.04 -2.27 -9.69
N ALA A 661 -25.18 -2.50 -10.69
CA ALA A 661 -25.11 -1.66 -11.89
C ALA A 661 -26.42 -1.70 -12.68
N ALA A 662 -27.00 -2.88 -12.88
CA ALA A 662 -28.31 -3.02 -13.53
C ALA A 662 -29.41 -2.30 -12.74
N LEU A 663 -29.41 -2.34 -11.41
CA LEU A 663 -30.36 -1.63 -10.56
C LEU A 663 -30.16 -0.11 -10.57
N SER A 664 -28.93 0.37 -10.74
CA SER A 664 -28.63 1.81 -10.92
C SER A 664 -29.27 2.34 -12.21
N LEU A 665 -29.14 1.60 -13.31
CA LEU A 665 -29.70 1.97 -14.61
C LEU A 665 -31.22 1.73 -14.72
N PHE A 666 -31.74 0.72 -14.02
CA PHE A 666 -33.16 0.34 -14.02
C PHE A 666 -33.76 0.31 -12.60
N PRO A 667 -33.95 1.47 -11.93
CA PRO A 667 -34.44 1.51 -10.54
C PRO A 667 -35.80 0.84 -10.33
N ARG A 668 -36.65 0.80 -11.35
CA ARG A 668 -37.96 0.14 -11.32
C ARG A 668 -37.88 -1.37 -11.00
N LEU A 669 -36.73 -2.00 -11.25
CA LEU A 669 -36.52 -3.41 -10.94
C LEU A 669 -36.32 -3.65 -9.43
N ARG A 670 -36.02 -2.62 -8.63
CA ARG A 670 -35.86 -2.73 -7.16
C ARG A 670 -37.16 -3.13 -6.46
N CYS A 671 -38.29 -2.61 -6.91
CA CYS A 671 -39.60 -2.89 -6.31
C CYS A 671 -39.97 -4.38 -6.34
N HIS A 672 -39.38 -5.18 -7.24
CA HIS A 672 -39.65 -6.61 -7.35
C HIS A 672 -38.65 -7.52 -6.62
N VAL A 673 -37.66 -6.95 -5.91
CA VAL A 673 -36.67 -7.70 -5.11
C VAL A 673 -37.14 -7.85 -3.65
N GLU A 674 -37.88 -6.87 -3.12
CA GLU A 674 -38.38 -6.88 -1.74
C GLU A 674 -39.69 -7.70 -1.58
N ASP A 675 -40.40 -7.99 -2.66
CA ASP A 675 -41.69 -8.69 -2.68
C ASP A 675 -41.63 -10.22 -2.38
N SER A 676 -40.49 -10.77 -1.91
CA SER A 676 -40.46 -12.15 -1.39
C SER A 676 -40.96 -12.30 0.05
N ALA A 677 -41.31 -11.20 0.72
CA ALA A 677 -41.96 -11.21 2.03
C ALA A 677 -43.29 -10.44 1.97
N ALA A 678 -44.36 -11.14 1.57
CA ALA A 678 -45.77 -10.86 1.84
C ALA A 678 -46.18 -9.40 2.14
N ALA A 679 -46.63 -8.65 1.12
CA ALA A 679 -47.69 -7.65 1.26
C ALA A 679 -48.26 -7.24 -0.10
N ALA A 680 -49.55 -6.93 -0.11
CA ALA A 680 -50.35 -6.59 -1.27
C ALA A 680 -49.84 -5.38 -2.06
N PHE A 681 -50.00 -5.44 -3.39
CA PHE A 681 -49.83 -4.33 -4.33
C PHE A 681 -50.42 -3.01 -3.80
N PRO A 682 -49.65 -1.92 -3.68
CA PRO A 682 -50.20 -0.59 -3.82
C PRO A 682 -50.35 -0.26 -5.31
N PRO A 683 -51.33 0.57 -5.70
CA PRO A 683 -51.55 0.92 -7.09
C PRO A 683 -50.40 1.77 -7.62
N LEU A 684 -50.09 1.57 -8.90
CA LEU A 684 -49.22 2.39 -9.74
C LEU A 684 -49.46 3.89 -9.46
N LEU A 685 -48.54 4.53 -8.74
CA LEU A 685 -48.42 5.99 -8.76
C LEU A 685 -47.97 6.39 -10.17
N ARG A 686 -48.94 6.88 -10.94
CA ARG A 686 -48.73 7.51 -12.24
C ARG A 686 -47.73 8.65 -12.11
N GLU A 687 -46.76 8.58 -13.01
CA GLU A 687 -46.21 9.72 -13.76
C GLU A 687 -45.64 10.87 -12.94
N HIS A 688 -44.41 10.69 -12.47
CA HIS A 688 -43.42 11.74 -12.63
C HIS A 688 -42.30 11.18 -13.50
N SER A 689 -42.24 11.66 -14.74
CA SER A 689 -41.18 11.53 -15.74
C SER A 689 -39.93 10.77 -15.26
N SER A 690 -39.85 9.47 -15.55
CA SER A 690 -38.60 8.72 -15.45
C SER A 690 -38.20 8.30 -16.86
N ALA A 691 -37.60 9.22 -17.62
CA ALA A 691 -36.83 8.85 -18.78
C ALA A 691 -35.92 7.68 -18.40
N ILE A 692 -35.91 6.62 -19.22
CA ILE A 692 -34.95 5.52 -19.09
C ILE A 692 -33.57 6.19 -19.06
N ARG A 693 -32.88 6.15 -17.92
CA ARG A 693 -31.55 6.76 -17.76
C ARG A 693 -30.45 5.98 -18.49
N CYS A 694 -30.77 4.76 -18.91
CA CYS A 694 -29.84 3.85 -19.56
C CYS A 694 -29.63 4.23 -21.03
N ARG A 695 -28.39 4.53 -21.41
CA ARG A 695 -28.00 4.69 -22.81
C ARG A 695 -27.86 3.30 -23.47
N PRO A 696 -28.10 3.17 -24.79
CA PRO A 696 -27.94 1.89 -25.50
C PRO A 696 -26.56 1.25 -25.29
N GLU A 697 -25.49 2.06 -25.23
CA GLU A 697 -24.12 1.62 -25.03
C GLU A 697 -23.92 0.96 -23.65
N ASP A 698 -24.52 1.54 -22.61
CA ASP A 698 -24.48 1.00 -21.24
C ASP A 698 -25.27 -0.32 -21.13
N ALA A 699 -26.42 -0.42 -21.82
CA ALA A 699 -27.19 -1.66 -21.91
C ALA A 699 -26.42 -2.76 -22.65
N GLN A 700 -25.70 -2.41 -23.72
CA GLN A 700 -24.85 -3.33 -24.46
C GLN A 700 -23.70 -3.84 -23.59
N ALA A 701 -23.04 -2.92 -22.87
CA ALA A 701 -21.97 -3.24 -21.95
C ALA A 701 -22.42 -4.21 -20.85
N LEU A 702 -23.60 -4.00 -20.24
CA LEU A 702 -24.15 -4.92 -19.24
C LEU A 702 -24.42 -6.33 -19.80
N CYS A 703 -25.01 -6.43 -20.99
CA CYS A 703 -25.23 -7.71 -21.67
C CYS A 703 -23.88 -8.42 -21.95
N PHE A 704 -22.89 -7.68 -22.43
CA PHE A 704 -21.56 -8.23 -22.71
C PHE A 704 -20.85 -8.71 -21.45
N LEU A 705 -20.89 -7.94 -20.37
CA LEU A 705 -20.33 -8.35 -19.06
C LEU A 705 -20.98 -9.62 -18.52
N CYS A 706 -22.31 -9.75 -18.68
CA CYS A 706 -23.04 -10.97 -18.33
C CYS A 706 -22.56 -12.18 -19.15
N SER A 707 -22.29 -11.99 -20.46
CA SER A 707 -21.79 -13.06 -21.33
C SER A 707 -20.45 -13.63 -20.87
N ARG A 708 -19.53 -12.78 -20.39
CA ARG A 708 -18.23 -13.21 -19.86
C ARG A 708 -18.40 -14.08 -18.61
N TYR A 709 -19.37 -13.73 -17.77
CA TYR A 709 -19.71 -14.52 -16.59
C TYR A 709 -20.29 -15.89 -16.98
N VAL A 710 -21.21 -15.93 -17.96
CA VAL A 710 -21.77 -17.19 -18.51
C VAL A 710 -20.68 -18.09 -19.09
N ALA A 711 -19.75 -17.54 -19.88
CA ALA A 711 -18.65 -18.31 -20.47
C ALA A 711 -17.74 -18.93 -19.40
N ARG A 712 -17.48 -18.21 -18.31
CA ARG A 712 -16.70 -18.72 -17.17
C ARG A 712 -17.43 -19.81 -16.41
N GLU A 713 -18.74 -19.70 -16.21
CA GLU A 713 -19.51 -20.76 -15.54
C GLU A 713 -19.56 -22.04 -16.37
N LYS A 714 -19.71 -21.95 -17.70
CA LYS A 714 -19.71 -23.12 -18.60
C LYS A 714 -18.40 -23.91 -18.58
N THR A 715 -17.28 -23.26 -18.22
CA THR A 715 -15.94 -23.88 -18.15
C THR A 715 -15.55 -24.34 -16.74
N GLY A 716 -16.30 -23.93 -15.70
CA GLY A 716 -16.03 -24.26 -14.30
C GLY A 716 -16.83 -25.45 -13.78
N ALA A 717 -16.20 -26.33 -12.98
CA ALA A 717 -16.80 -27.55 -12.41
C ALA A 717 -17.71 -27.31 -11.17
N SER A 718 -18.06 -26.07 -10.84
CA SER A 718 -18.93 -25.73 -9.71
C SER A 718 -19.95 -24.69 -10.13
N THR A 719 -21.23 -25.02 -10.05
CA THR A 719 -22.36 -24.14 -10.36
C THR A 719 -22.60 -23.12 -9.23
N PRO A 720 -22.39 -21.82 -9.43
CA PRO A 720 -23.00 -20.79 -8.59
C PRO A 720 -24.47 -20.68 -8.97
N THR A 721 -25.37 -20.81 -7.99
CA THR A 721 -26.83 -20.70 -8.11
C THR A 721 -27.33 -19.30 -8.54
N ASN A 722 -26.44 -18.33 -8.74
CA ASN A 722 -26.79 -16.92 -8.87
C ASN A 722 -27.11 -16.46 -10.31
N LEU A 723 -26.53 -17.08 -11.35
CA LEU A 723 -26.85 -16.72 -12.74
C LEU A 723 -28.29 -17.09 -13.12
N TYR A 724 -28.77 -18.21 -12.60
CA TYR A 724 -30.06 -18.81 -12.93
C TYR A 724 -31.23 -18.21 -12.15
N SER A 725 -31.21 -16.90 -11.93
CA SER A 725 -32.27 -16.19 -11.20
C SER A 725 -33.20 -15.44 -12.16
N ILE A 726 -34.50 -15.40 -11.84
CA ILE A 726 -35.47 -14.60 -12.62
C ILE A 726 -35.14 -13.12 -12.60
N PHE A 727 -34.49 -12.66 -11.52
CA PHE A 727 -34.00 -11.31 -11.42
C PHE A 727 -32.99 -10.99 -12.52
N THR A 728 -32.01 -11.87 -12.74
CA THR A 728 -31.05 -11.73 -13.85
C THR A 728 -31.76 -11.70 -15.20
N VAL A 729 -32.77 -12.55 -15.41
CA VAL A 729 -33.60 -12.53 -16.63
C VAL A 729 -34.29 -11.18 -16.81
N ARG A 730 -34.90 -10.62 -15.76
CA ARG A 730 -35.55 -9.29 -15.79
C ARG A 730 -34.56 -8.19 -16.18
N CYS A 731 -33.36 -8.19 -15.60
CA CYS A 731 -32.31 -7.22 -15.93
C CYS A 731 -31.86 -7.33 -17.39
N VAL A 732 -31.62 -8.55 -17.89
CA VAL A 732 -31.21 -8.78 -19.30
C VAL A 732 -32.34 -8.37 -20.24
N ALA A 733 -33.59 -8.74 -19.94
CA ALA A 733 -34.74 -8.38 -20.76
C ALA A 733 -34.95 -6.85 -20.82
N ALA A 734 -34.73 -6.14 -19.70
CA ALA A 734 -34.74 -4.67 -19.68
C ALA A 734 -33.59 -4.07 -20.51
N CYS A 735 -32.39 -4.65 -20.49
CA CYS A 735 -31.29 -4.20 -21.36
C CYS A 735 -31.63 -4.40 -22.85
N LEU A 736 -32.20 -5.54 -23.22
CA LEU A 736 -32.61 -5.84 -24.58
C LEU A 736 -33.72 -4.91 -25.09
N ALA A 737 -34.65 -4.52 -24.22
CA ALA A 737 -35.68 -3.54 -24.53
C ALA A 737 -35.09 -2.16 -24.90
N VAL A 738 -34.04 -1.73 -24.19
CA VAL A 738 -33.33 -0.49 -24.52
C VAL A 738 -32.55 -0.63 -25.83
N LEU A 739 -31.85 -1.75 -26.02
CA LEU A 739 -31.05 -2.00 -27.23
C LEU A 739 -31.87 -2.07 -28.51
N LEU A 740 -33.06 -2.67 -28.43
CA LEU A 740 -33.95 -2.87 -29.56
C LEU A 740 -35.05 -1.80 -29.66
N ASN A 741 -35.04 -0.84 -28.73
CA ASN A 741 -36.04 0.23 -28.61
C ASN A 741 -37.48 -0.30 -28.55
N ASP A 742 -37.71 -1.40 -27.82
CA ASP A 742 -39.01 -2.04 -27.62
C ASP A 742 -39.35 -2.15 -26.12
N PRO A 743 -40.20 -1.26 -25.58
CA PRO A 743 -40.53 -1.25 -24.16
C PRO A 743 -41.47 -2.39 -23.73
N ALA A 744 -42.16 -3.07 -24.66
CA ALA A 744 -43.05 -4.20 -24.34
C ALA A 744 -42.28 -5.53 -24.26
N LEU A 745 -41.05 -5.56 -24.78
CA LEU A 745 -40.20 -6.74 -24.85
C LEU A 745 -39.94 -7.44 -23.50
N PRO A 746 -39.69 -6.73 -22.38
CA PRO A 746 -39.35 -7.40 -21.12
C PRO A 746 -40.47 -8.32 -20.62
N GLU A 747 -41.74 -7.89 -20.74
CA GLU A 747 -42.87 -8.71 -20.32
C GLU A 747 -43.06 -9.95 -21.20
N ALA A 748 -42.87 -9.81 -22.51
CA ALA A 748 -42.96 -10.91 -23.45
C ALA A 748 -41.90 -11.99 -23.16
N LEU A 749 -40.65 -11.55 -22.94
CA LEU A 749 -39.53 -12.42 -22.62
C LEU A 749 -39.68 -13.12 -21.25
N LEU A 750 -40.33 -12.50 -20.28
CA LEU A 750 -40.56 -13.12 -18.96
C LEU A 750 -41.69 -14.15 -18.98
N ARG A 751 -42.69 -14.00 -19.86
CA ARG A 751 -43.86 -14.88 -19.95
C ARG A 751 -43.63 -16.11 -20.82
N SER A 752 -42.76 -16.03 -21.84
CA SER A 752 -42.58 -17.12 -22.81
C SER A 752 -41.11 -17.34 -23.16
N ALA A 753 -40.69 -18.61 -23.15
CA ALA A 753 -39.38 -19.03 -23.62
C ALA A 753 -39.22 -18.92 -25.15
N ASP A 754 -40.32 -19.01 -25.90
CA ASP A 754 -40.32 -18.94 -27.38
C ASP A 754 -40.03 -17.50 -27.86
N ALA A 755 -40.38 -16.50 -27.05
CA ALA A 755 -40.03 -15.10 -27.32
C ALA A 755 -38.51 -14.87 -27.36
N TRP A 756 -37.73 -15.67 -26.62
CA TRP A 756 -36.27 -15.64 -26.68
C TRP A 756 -35.71 -16.28 -27.95
N ASP A 757 -36.35 -17.32 -28.48
CA ASP A 757 -35.91 -17.99 -29.72
C ASP A 757 -36.03 -17.05 -30.93
N GLY A 758 -37.15 -16.33 -31.04
CA GLY A 758 -37.34 -15.34 -32.10
C GLY A 758 -36.32 -14.21 -32.09
N LEU A 759 -35.83 -13.83 -30.90
CA LEU A 759 -34.86 -12.76 -30.71
C LEU A 759 -33.41 -13.22 -30.91
N SER A 760 -33.10 -14.49 -30.62
CA SER A 760 -31.72 -14.99 -30.59
C SER A 760 -31.02 -14.89 -31.96
N SER A 761 -31.78 -14.96 -33.05
CA SER A 761 -31.23 -14.86 -34.42
C SER A 761 -30.77 -13.44 -34.81
N SER A 762 -31.26 -12.39 -34.14
CA SER A 762 -30.97 -10.99 -34.47
C SER A 762 -29.95 -10.33 -33.53
N LEU A 763 -29.50 -11.03 -32.48
CA LEU A 763 -28.56 -10.51 -31.50
C LEU A 763 -27.08 -10.78 -31.86
N PRO A 764 -26.11 -9.97 -31.37
CA PRO A 764 -24.68 -10.29 -31.47
C PRO A 764 -24.32 -11.58 -30.74
N GLU A 765 -23.36 -12.34 -31.27
CA GLU A 765 -22.92 -13.65 -30.75
C GLU A 765 -22.70 -13.70 -29.21
N PRO A 766 -22.03 -12.71 -28.56
CA PRO A 766 -21.86 -12.73 -27.11
C PRO A 766 -23.19 -12.63 -26.35
N VAL A 767 -24.16 -11.89 -26.89
CA VAL A 767 -25.47 -11.66 -26.28
C VAL A 767 -26.41 -12.85 -26.53
N GLN A 768 -26.26 -13.56 -27.66
CA GLN A 768 -26.98 -14.81 -27.93
C GLN A 768 -26.74 -15.85 -26.84
N VAL A 769 -25.48 -16.01 -26.40
CA VAL A 769 -25.12 -16.95 -25.33
C VAL A 769 -25.84 -16.62 -24.02
N VAL A 770 -26.01 -15.33 -23.72
CA VAL A 770 -26.79 -14.87 -22.55
C VAL A 770 -28.27 -15.17 -22.76
N ALA A 771 -28.81 -14.85 -23.93
CA ALA A 771 -30.22 -15.08 -24.27
C ALA A 771 -30.61 -16.57 -24.12
N THR A 772 -29.79 -17.50 -24.62
CA THR A 772 -30.02 -18.95 -24.45
C THR A 772 -29.99 -19.36 -22.97
N CYS A 773 -29.10 -18.77 -22.17
CA CYS A 773 -29.06 -19.04 -20.73
C CYS A 773 -30.29 -18.48 -20.01
N MET A 774 -30.74 -17.28 -20.33
CA MET A 774 -31.94 -16.67 -19.74
C MET A 774 -33.20 -17.44 -20.14
N GLN A 775 -33.27 -17.89 -21.38
CA GLN A 775 -34.36 -18.74 -21.87
C GLN A 775 -34.51 -20.02 -21.05
N GLU A 776 -33.40 -20.70 -20.74
CA GLU A 776 -33.42 -21.91 -19.92
C GLU A 776 -33.93 -21.64 -18.50
N VAL A 777 -33.62 -20.47 -17.92
CA VAL A 777 -34.17 -20.04 -16.63
C VAL A 777 -35.68 -19.86 -16.73
N VAL A 778 -36.16 -19.17 -17.77
CA VAL A 778 -37.59 -18.96 -18.01
C VAL A 778 -38.30 -20.30 -18.23
N ARG A 779 -37.74 -21.23 -19.00
CA ARG A 779 -38.30 -22.58 -19.19
C ARG A 779 -38.48 -23.32 -17.87
N ARG A 780 -37.51 -23.21 -16.95
CA ARG A 780 -37.57 -23.86 -15.63
C ARG A 780 -38.58 -23.21 -14.69
N GLN A 781 -38.80 -21.90 -14.79
CA GLN A 781 -39.71 -21.16 -13.92
C GLN A 781 -41.15 -21.09 -14.43
N VAL A 782 -41.35 -21.10 -15.75
CA VAL A 782 -42.66 -21.09 -16.43
C VAL A 782 -43.16 -22.53 -16.67
N ALA A 783 -42.35 -23.55 -16.40
CA ALA A 783 -42.81 -24.95 -16.37
C ALA A 783 -44.04 -25.08 -15.45
N PRO A 784 -45.07 -25.84 -15.87
CA PRO A 784 -46.39 -25.81 -15.25
C PRO A 784 -46.32 -26.13 -13.74
N SER A 785 -46.95 -25.23 -12.99
CA SER A 785 -46.94 -25.13 -11.53
C SER A 785 -47.51 -26.37 -10.82
N LYS A 786 -46.70 -26.98 -9.95
CA LYS A 786 -47.18 -27.53 -8.67
C LYS A 786 -47.13 -26.49 -7.53
N VAL A 787 -46.72 -25.25 -7.83
CA VAL A 787 -46.58 -24.17 -6.86
C VAL A 787 -47.79 -23.24 -6.99
N LEU A 788 -48.67 -23.29 -5.99
CA LEU A 788 -49.76 -22.33 -5.81
C LEU A 788 -49.20 -21.14 -4.99
N SER A 789 -49.20 -19.94 -5.58
CA SER A 789 -48.92 -18.69 -4.87
C SER A 789 -50.23 -18.11 -4.36
N PHE A 790 -50.36 -17.96 -3.04
CA PHE A 790 -51.52 -17.34 -2.39
C PHE A 790 -51.21 -15.90 -1.97
#